data_AF-A0A928FUU9-F1
#
_entry.id   AF-A0A928FUU9-F1
#
_cell.length_a   1.000
_cell.length_b   1.000
_cell.length_c   1.000
_cell.angle_alpha   90.00
_cell.angle_beta   90.00
_cell.angle_gamma   90.00
#
_symmetry.space_group_name_H-M   'P 1'
#
loop_
_entity.id
_entity.type
_entity.pdbx_description
1 polymer ?
#
loop_
_entity_poly.entity_id
_entity_poly.type
_entity_poly.pdbx_seq_one_letter_code
_entity_poly.pdbx_strand_id
1 'polypeptide(L)'
;MKKLLLTLTLALFAASCSDETDLIVVKEGPSITLNVSPMAYTLPENMGGGIFELSGSLTDFGLYEFDQTKQIFTNYNRHFTTAAEGGYSAASQTTSGWSKNAKTLYAYAPYSVTAASVTALEFTIPTDITQNPENPEAHILANNLLVSTAEVAAGATAETLTFAPASALINFEVANDTSGKISISQISYAANFNAFKTTGSYNFREQSCVASNPTAALSVTLSTPVTLAAGEKTNVYLPLVPTTIAKDTELTITVTTDRGAATIINVVEAAEGLTFEGGKAYTQKLSVSDEFFVEVLHAGQNSYIVKPAEDGSETYFMMPITRVNEYWGGEVSDANNQIYDDTKWVAEIIWKDFDAENKTLVLTEGKNVGTGTRDKIGFTLYANAADQWGNAVIGIKKADDNGNPVGDYLWSWHIWVSDVDATAEGTYVNSTNSSRGAYFMDRHLGAKSAKKEDGVLAEGLLYQWGRKDPFIGANATTTYTWPTPVKFMDVFTTETQGYPAISYAAQHPTTFILRSPESWAWMNYKQLATNDVTYQAWVGNKKTIYDPCPKGWRVPVQQAFGETGVNMTANIATSTTMSNWTWDATYKGYTVNGIWFPPQTGRNGRTGAYGPDTTDAGTDYQTIDDLTLQGSVVWTGQGSALSKGYWGTPNMSLVRVLYFTSDGLVIQPQVRGPGRANGNPLRCIRHTAED
;
A
#
# COMPACT_ATOMS: atom_id res chain seq x y z
N MET A 1 61.73 32.44 52.49
CA MET A 1 60.27 32.33 52.24
C MET A 1 60.06 32.11 50.74
N LYS A 2 59.10 31.26 50.35
CA LYS A 2 58.44 31.15 49.00
C LYS A 2 59.36 30.73 47.81
N LYS A 3 59.04 29.69 47.00
CA LYS A 3 57.92 29.42 46.04
C LYS A 3 58.13 30.14 44.67
N LEU A 4 57.78 29.66 43.46
CA LEU A 4 57.21 28.38 42.90
C LEU A 4 57.02 28.53 41.33
N LEU A 5 56.86 27.43 40.56
CA LEU A 5 56.19 27.29 39.20
C LEU A 5 56.86 27.99 37.95
N LEU A 6 57.10 27.33 36.78
CA LEU A 6 56.22 26.86 35.64
C LEU A 6 55.86 28.02 34.65
N THR A 7 55.79 27.94 33.29
CA THR A 7 55.05 26.99 32.39
C THR A 7 55.50 27.04 30.90
N LEU A 8 54.85 26.21 30.04
CA LEU A 8 55.17 25.66 28.70
C LEU A 8 54.57 26.41 27.46
N THR A 9 55.07 26.15 26.23
CA THR A 9 54.44 26.14 24.84
C THR A 9 55.54 26.13 23.73
N LEU A 10 55.39 25.82 22.42
CA LEU A 10 54.53 24.93 21.57
C LEU A 10 55.07 24.88 20.09
N ALA A 11 54.70 23.85 19.28
CA ALA A 11 54.57 23.82 17.78
C ALA A 11 55.83 23.91 16.84
N LEU A 12 55.94 23.27 15.63
CA LEU A 12 55.23 22.13 14.96
C LEU A 12 55.98 21.66 13.64
N PHE A 13 55.48 20.58 13.00
CA PHE A 13 55.72 20.01 11.63
C PHE A 13 56.92 19.07 11.34
N ALA A 14 56.86 18.02 10.48
CA ALA A 14 55.83 16.97 10.19
C ALA A 14 56.37 15.88 9.20
N ALA A 15 55.67 14.72 9.21
CA ALA A 15 55.58 13.60 8.23
C ALA A 15 56.42 12.33 8.52
N SER A 16 55.91 11.09 8.38
CA SER A 16 54.67 10.59 7.75
C SER A 16 54.17 9.25 8.35
N CYS A 17 52.85 9.00 8.33
CA CYS A 17 52.09 7.74 8.53
C CYS A 17 52.57 6.71 9.59
N SER A 18 51.70 6.48 10.58
CA SER A 18 51.85 5.48 11.65
C SER A 18 50.70 4.46 11.60
N ASP A 19 51.05 3.18 11.49
CA ASP A 19 50.16 2.08 11.88
C ASP A 19 50.30 1.89 13.41
N GLU A 20 49.28 2.27 14.18
CA GLU A 20 49.29 2.10 15.64
C GLU A 20 48.83 0.69 16.02
N THR A 21 49.79 -0.23 16.18
CA THR A 21 49.56 -1.48 16.90
C THR A 21 49.73 -1.25 18.40
N ASP A 22 48.65 -1.41 19.18
CA ASP A 22 48.65 -1.33 20.63
C ASP A 22 49.58 -2.38 21.27
N LEU A 23 50.64 -1.94 21.95
CA LEU A 23 51.82 -2.78 22.24
C LEU A 23 51.98 -3.10 23.74
N ILE A 24 51.86 -4.39 24.10
CA ILE A 24 51.78 -4.84 25.51
C ILE A 24 53.14 -5.34 26.03
N VAL A 25 53.46 -5.14 27.32
CA VAL A 25 54.62 -5.77 27.99
C VAL A 25 54.24 -6.35 29.35
N VAL A 26 54.22 -7.68 29.46
CA VAL A 26 53.98 -8.40 30.72
C VAL A 26 55.31 -8.81 31.37
N LYS A 27 55.50 -8.49 32.66
CA LYS A 27 56.73 -8.82 33.41
C LYS A 27 56.61 -10.08 34.27
N GLU A 28 57.74 -10.78 34.35
CA GLU A 28 58.07 -12.04 35.05
C GLU A 28 57.85 -13.31 34.22
N GLY A 29 58.91 -13.68 33.48
CA GLY A 29 58.92 -14.63 32.36
C GLY A 29 59.79 -14.05 31.24
N PRO A 30 60.07 -14.76 30.13
CA PRO A 30 60.50 -14.07 28.92
C PRO A 30 59.36 -13.13 28.49
N SER A 31 59.68 -11.86 28.27
CA SER A 31 58.67 -10.88 27.83
C SER A 31 58.22 -11.23 26.42
N ILE A 32 56.97 -11.65 26.29
CA ILE A 32 56.25 -11.63 25.02
C ILE A 32 55.37 -10.38 24.99
N THR A 33 55.52 -9.63 23.91
CA THR A 33 54.67 -8.50 23.58
C THR A 33 53.49 -8.98 22.76
N LEU A 34 52.28 -8.62 23.17
CA LEU A 34 51.08 -8.91 22.42
C LEU A 34 50.62 -7.61 21.75
N ASN A 35 50.39 -7.66 20.45
CA ASN A 35 49.73 -6.62 19.69
C ASN A 35 48.30 -7.06 19.33
N VAL A 36 47.42 -6.12 19.01
CA VAL A 36 46.07 -6.41 18.49
C VAL A 36 45.93 -5.82 17.10
N SER A 37 45.56 -6.65 16.11
CA SER A 37 45.20 -6.19 14.76
C SER A 37 43.80 -5.55 14.76
N PRO A 38 43.47 -4.70 13.77
CA PRO A 38 42.08 -4.32 13.47
C PRO A 38 41.18 -5.57 13.40
N MET A 39 40.00 -5.46 14.02
CA MET A 39 39.02 -6.55 14.03
C MET A 39 38.33 -6.59 12.67
N ALA A 40 38.12 -7.76 12.08
CA ALA A 40 37.55 -7.82 10.74
C ALA A 40 36.78 -9.11 10.43
N TYR A 41 35.86 -8.98 9.46
CA TYR A 41 35.31 -10.11 8.72
C TYR A 41 36.07 -10.30 7.40
N THR A 42 36.13 -11.54 6.94
CA THR A 42 36.60 -11.87 5.58
C THR A 42 35.42 -11.86 4.59
N LEU A 43 35.65 -11.40 3.37
CA LEU A 43 34.67 -11.51 2.29
C LEU A 43 34.85 -12.86 1.57
N PRO A 44 33.77 -13.64 1.32
CA PRO A 44 33.83 -14.85 0.51
C PRO A 44 34.46 -14.62 -0.87
N GLU A 45 35.23 -15.58 -1.37
CA GLU A 45 35.89 -15.47 -2.69
C GLU A 45 34.90 -15.27 -3.84
N ASN A 46 33.74 -15.94 -3.77
CA ASN A 46 32.64 -15.79 -4.74
C ASN A 46 31.92 -14.42 -4.65
N MET A 47 32.22 -13.60 -3.63
CA MET A 47 31.81 -12.20 -3.52
C MET A 47 32.95 -11.21 -3.83
N GLY A 48 34.06 -11.68 -4.42
CA GLY A 48 35.20 -10.88 -4.84
C GLY A 48 36.40 -10.91 -3.88
N GLY A 49 36.25 -11.50 -2.70
CA GLY A 49 37.28 -11.54 -1.66
C GLY A 49 37.57 -10.17 -1.03
N GLY A 50 38.42 -10.16 0.00
CA GLY A 50 38.80 -8.95 0.74
C GLY A 50 38.43 -8.99 2.22
N ILE A 51 38.43 -7.82 2.86
CA ILE A 51 38.31 -7.64 4.31
C ILE A 51 37.27 -6.54 4.58
N PHE A 52 36.40 -6.75 5.56
CA PHE A 52 35.53 -5.74 6.14
C PHE A 52 36.01 -5.46 7.57
N GLU A 53 36.73 -4.36 7.76
CA GLU A 53 37.28 -3.94 9.05
C GLU A 53 36.19 -3.29 9.92
N LEU A 54 36.25 -3.54 11.24
CA LEU A 54 35.34 -2.98 12.23
C LEU A 54 36.00 -1.82 12.95
N SER A 55 35.36 -0.65 12.88
CA SER A 55 35.77 0.55 13.60
C SER A 55 35.51 0.43 15.10
N GLY A 56 36.59 0.37 15.88
CA GLY A 56 36.54 0.32 17.34
C GLY A 56 37.80 -0.30 17.96
N SER A 57 37.85 -0.31 19.28
CA SER A 57 38.88 -0.99 20.08
C SER A 57 38.21 -1.96 21.06
N LEU A 58 38.91 -3.03 21.45
CA LEU A 58 38.43 -3.88 22.54
C LEU A 58 38.43 -3.09 23.85
N THR A 59 37.45 -3.35 24.73
CA THR A 59 37.48 -2.87 26.12
C THR A 59 38.35 -3.79 26.99
N ASP A 60 38.17 -5.09 26.79
CA ASP A 60 38.85 -6.15 27.50
C ASP A 60 38.73 -7.48 26.74
N PHE A 61 39.59 -8.44 27.09
CA PHE A 61 39.58 -9.79 26.52
C PHE A 61 40.07 -10.83 27.52
N GLY A 62 39.64 -12.08 27.36
CA GLY A 62 40.15 -13.25 28.07
C GLY A 62 41.16 -14.01 27.21
N LEU A 63 42.22 -14.55 27.82
CA LEU A 63 43.28 -15.28 27.11
C LEU A 63 43.69 -16.59 27.80
N TYR A 64 43.83 -17.64 27.00
CA TYR A 64 44.35 -18.96 27.39
C TYR A 64 45.67 -19.26 26.67
N GLU A 65 46.60 -19.93 27.34
CA GLU A 65 47.89 -20.34 26.78
C GLU A 65 48.01 -21.87 26.85
N PHE A 66 48.25 -22.51 25.70
CA PHE A 66 48.51 -23.95 25.57
C PHE A 66 49.98 -24.19 25.22
N ASP A 67 50.75 -24.80 26.12
CA ASP A 67 52.15 -25.18 25.90
C ASP A 67 52.20 -26.44 25.03
N GLN A 68 52.65 -26.30 23.78
CA GLN A 68 52.62 -27.38 22.80
C GLN A 68 53.63 -28.49 23.12
N THR A 69 54.77 -28.15 23.74
CA THR A 69 55.78 -29.14 24.13
C THR A 69 55.30 -30.00 25.29
N LYS A 70 54.55 -29.39 26.24
CA LYS A 70 54.03 -30.10 27.42
C LYS A 70 52.62 -30.67 27.23
N GLN A 71 51.90 -30.25 26.18
CA GLN A 71 50.50 -30.60 25.92
C GLN A 71 49.54 -30.25 27.07
N ILE A 72 49.78 -29.12 27.75
CA ILE A 72 48.96 -28.62 28.87
C ILE A 72 48.66 -27.13 28.70
N PHE A 73 47.53 -26.67 29.24
CA PHE A 73 47.30 -25.25 29.43
C PHE A 73 48.10 -24.73 30.63
N THR A 74 48.89 -23.68 30.40
CA THR A 74 49.75 -23.03 31.39
C THR A 74 49.15 -21.74 31.92
N ASN A 75 48.22 -21.12 31.17
CA ASN A 75 47.39 -20.02 31.63
C ASN A 75 45.94 -20.20 31.15
N TYR A 76 44.99 -19.85 32.04
CA TYR A 76 43.55 -20.05 31.84
C TYR A 76 42.82 -18.73 32.04
N ASN A 77 42.01 -18.34 31.07
CA ASN A 77 41.11 -17.17 31.10
C ASN A 77 41.70 -15.91 31.76
N ARG A 78 42.94 -15.52 31.40
CA ARG A 78 43.54 -14.30 31.89
C ARG A 78 42.80 -13.09 31.33
N HIS A 79 42.26 -12.26 32.21
CA HIS A 79 41.65 -10.98 31.87
C HIS A 79 42.73 -9.94 31.50
N PHE A 80 42.60 -9.33 30.33
CA PHE A 80 43.34 -8.17 29.88
C PHE A 80 42.39 -7.00 29.69
N THR A 81 42.74 -5.82 30.21
CA THR A 81 41.95 -4.58 30.11
C THR A 81 42.80 -3.46 29.53
N THR A 82 42.18 -2.45 28.90
CA THR A 82 42.88 -1.21 28.47
C THR A 82 43.77 -0.64 29.57
N ALA A 83 45.01 -0.32 29.25
CA ALA A 83 45.98 0.28 30.17
C ALA A 83 45.97 1.82 30.08
N ALA A 84 46.42 2.47 31.14
CA ALA A 84 46.39 3.94 31.26
C ALA A 84 47.33 4.68 30.29
N GLU A 85 48.26 3.98 29.64
CA GLU A 85 49.26 4.53 28.71
C GLU A 85 48.97 4.14 27.23
N GLY A 86 47.80 3.55 26.96
CA GLY A 86 47.50 2.86 25.69
C GLY A 86 47.74 1.34 25.78
N GLY A 87 47.23 0.58 24.81
CA GLY A 87 47.27 -0.88 24.82
C GLY A 87 46.49 -1.55 25.95
N TYR A 88 46.80 -2.83 26.21
CA TYR A 88 46.13 -3.65 27.23
C TYR A 88 47.11 -4.20 28.26
N SER A 89 46.64 -4.54 29.45
CA SER A 89 47.45 -5.17 30.50
C SER A 89 46.63 -6.18 31.29
N ALA A 90 47.30 -7.19 31.84
CA ALA A 90 46.63 -8.23 32.62
C ALA A 90 46.08 -7.64 33.94
N ALA A 91 44.78 -7.81 34.19
CA ALA A 91 44.07 -7.18 35.32
C ALA A 91 44.53 -7.67 36.71
N SER A 92 45.29 -8.78 36.78
CA SER A 92 46.00 -9.18 37.99
C SER A 92 47.37 -9.81 37.68
N GLN A 93 48.36 -9.48 38.49
CA GLN A 93 49.69 -10.12 38.44
C GLN A 93 49.64 -11.45 39.20
N THR A 94 49.45 -12.55 38.47
CA THR A 94 49.71 -13.90 39.00
C THR A 94 51.12 -14.33 38.63
N THR A 95 51.82 -15.01 39.55
CA THR A 95 53.24 -15.38 39.46
C THR A 95 53.57 -16.48 38.43
N SER A 96 52.61 -16.86 37.60
CA SER A 96 52.83 -17.77 36.48
C SER A 96 53.45 -16.99 35.30
N GLY A 97 54.71 -17.24 34.99
CA GLY A 97 55.34 -16.68 33.79
C GLY A 97 54.87 -17.38 32.51
N TRP A 98 54.95 -16.68 31.38
CA TRP A 98 54.69 -17.26 30.05
C TRP A 98 55.59 -18.45 29.74
N SER A 99 55.09 -19.41 28.97
CA SER A 99 55.91 -20.53 28.55
C SER A 99 56.99 -20.10 27.55
N LYS A 100 58.21 -20.58 27.81
CA LYS A 100 59.38 -20.43 26.91
C LYS A 100 59.27 -21.31 25.66
N ASN A 101 58.40 -22.33 25.71
CA ASN A 101 58.17 -23.28 24.63
C ASN A 101 57.34 -22.65 23.50
N ALA A 102 57.18 -23.40 22.40
CA ALA A 102 56.13 -23.12 21.42
C ALA A 102 54.76 -23.28 22.09
N LYS A 103 53.83 -22.37 21.75
CA LYS A 103 52.54 -22.25 22.45
C LYS A 103 51.46 -21.71 21.52
N THR A 104 50.23 -22.18 21.71
CA THR A 104 49.05 -21.58 21.09
C THR A 104 48.39 -20.62 22.07
N LEU A 105 48.09 -19.41 21.62
CA LEU A 105 47.28 -18.43 22.35
C LEU A 105 45.86 -18.44 21.81
N TYR A 106 44.88 -18.53 22.70
CA TYR A 106 43.46 -18.41 22.37
C TYR A 106 42.90 -17.21 23.13
N ALA A 107 42.44 -16.18 22.43
CA ALA A 107 41.95 -14.94 23.02
C ALA A 107 40.52 -14.64 22.54
N TYR A 108 39.65 -14.16 23.43
CA TYR A 108 38.26 -13.82 23.11
C TYR A 108 37.80 -12.53 23.79
N ALA A 109 36.86 -11.81 23.18
CA ALA A 109 36.25 -10.61 23.73
C ALA A 109 34.74 -10.56 23.46
N PRO A 110 33.92 -9.90 24.31
CA PRO A 110 34.30 -9.32 25.60
C PRO A 110 34.70 -10.39 26.63
N TYR A 111 35.45 -10.01 27.66
CA TYR A 111 35.87 -10.97 28.69
C TYR A 111 34.67 -11.48 29.52
N SER A 112 34.72 -12.76 29.91
CA SER A 112 33.76 -13.35 30.84
C SER A 112 34.44 -14.17 31.93
N VAL A 113 34.15 -13.84 33.19
CA VAL A 113 34.61 -14.60 34.37
C VAL A 113 34.07 -16.04 34.41
N THR A 114 32.99 -16.34 33.67
CA THR A 114 32.36 -17.68 33.66
C THR A 114 32.87 -18.59 32.55
N ALA A 115 33.75 -18.11 31.67
CA ALA A 115 34.31 -18.90 30.57
C ALA A 115 35.22 -20.03 31.09
N ALA A 116 34.64 -21.24 31.18
CA ALA A 116 35.30 -22.40 31.79
C ALA A 116 36.22 -23.16 30.82
N SER A 117 36.02 -23.07 29.51
CA SER A 117 36.77 -23.83 28.49
C SER A 117 36.93 -23.06 27.18
N VAL A 118 38.04 -23.31 26.48
CA VAL A 118 38.27 -22.86 25.10
C VAL A 118 37.39 -23.57 24.05
N THR A 119 36.66 -24.62 24.45
CA THR A 119 35.85 -25.45 23.54
C THR A 119 34.36 -25.13 23.58
N ALA A 120 33.93 -24.19 24.41
CA ALA A 120 32.52 -23.88 24.64
C ALA A 120 32.35 -22.43 25.14
N LEU A 121 32.71 -21.46 24.30
CA LEU A 121 32.44 -20.05 24.56
C LEU A 121 31.06 -19.67 24.01
N GLU A 122 30.09 -19.47 24.91
CA GLU A 122 28.73 -19.11 24.52
C GLU A 122 28.58 -17.61 24.23
N PHE A 123 27.79 -17.30 23.21
CA PHE A 123 27.36 -15.94 22.87
C PHE A 123 25.92 -15.95 22.35
N THR A 124 25.24 -14.81 22.47
CA THR A 124 23.84 -14.66 22.01
C THR A 124 23.68 -13.36 21.25
N ILE A 125 23.03 -13.46 20.09
CA ILE A 125 22.65 -12.34 19.22
C ILE A 125 21.16 -12.09 19.43
N PRO A 126 20.74 -10.85 19.78
CA PRO A 126 19.33 -10.50 19.94
C PRO A 126 18.52 -10.70 18.66
N THR A 127 17.21 -10.92 18.81
CA THR A 127 16.28 -10.99 17.67
C THR A 127 15.94 -9.63 17.06
N ASP A 128 16.14 -8.55 17.80
CA ASP A 128 16.04 -7.16 17.31
C ASP A 128 17.25 -6.38 17.82
N ILE A 129 17.94 -5.68 16.92
CA ILE A 129 19.19 -4.99 17.19
C ILE A 129 19.05 -3.53 16.76
N THR A 130 19.50 -2.59 17.60
CA THR A 130 19.54 -1.17 17.22
C THR A 130 20.86 -0.82 16.55
N GLN A 131 20.84 -0.36 15.30
CA GLN A 131 21.98 0.22 14.60
C GLN A 131 21.93 1.75 14.68
N ASN A 132 23.06 2.41 14.99
CA ASN A 132 23.20 3.86 14.83
C ASN A 132 23.72 4.18 13.42
N PRO A 133 23.01 4.93 12.57
CA PRO A 133 23.51 5.33 11.25
C PRO A 133 24.84 6.12 11.28
N GLU A 134 25.12 6.87 12.36
CA GLU A 134 26.37 7.63 12.50
C GLU A 134 27.57 6.77 12.93
N ASN A 135 27.32 5.58 13.49
CA ASN A 135 28.35 4.59 13.83
C ASN A 135 27.75 3.17 13.67
N PRO A 136 27.69 2.68 12.43
CA PRO A 136 26.89 1.50 12.09
C PRO A 136 27.56 0.17 12.46
N GLU A 137 28.80 0.17 12.94
CA GLU A 137 29.53 -1.05 13.33
C GLU A 137 29.53 -1.29 14.85
N ALA A 138 29.22 -0.27 15.65
CA ALA A 138 29.26 -0.34 17.11
C ALA A 138 28.36 -1.45 17.70
N HIS A 139 27.17 -1.69 17.12
CA HIS A 139 26.29 -2.78 17.58
C HIS A 139 26.82 -4.16 17.20
N ILE A 140 27.66 -4.27 16.17
CA ILE A 140 28.29 -5.54 15.77
C ILE A 140 29.28 -5.95 16.87
N LEU A 141 30.11 -5.03 17.34
CA LEU A 141 31.04 -5.28 18.44
C LEU A 141 30.31 -5.56 19.77
N ALA A 142 29.20 -4.87 20.03
CA ALA A 142 28.44 -5.01 21.29
C ALA A 142 27.65 -6.32 21.43
N ASN A 143 27.25 -6.96 20.32
CA ASN A 143 26.36 -8.13 20.31
C ASN A 143 27.06 -9.44 19.88
N ASN A 144 28.39 -9.49 19.92
CA ASN A 144 29.15 -10.56 19.28
C ASN A 144 30.35 -11.03 20.12
N LEU A 145 30.76 -12.26 19.87
CA LEU A 145 31.99 -12.84 20.43
C LEU A 145 33.10 -12.69 19.40
N LEU A 146 34.15 -11.95 19.76
CA LEU A 146 35.36 -11.84 18.97
C LEU A 146 36.35 -12.91 19.43
N VAL A 147 37.08 -13.52 18.50
CA VAL A 147 38.00 -14.64 18.77
C VAL A 147 39.30 -14.49 17.97
N SER A 148 40.42 -14.86 18.58
CA SER A 148 41.75 -14.87 17.97
C SER A 148 42.50 -16.13 18.38
N THR A 149 43.17 -16.78 17.42
CA THR A 149 44.11 -17.89 17.67
C THR A 149 45.46 -17.52 17.09
N ALA A 150 46.53 -17.59 17.89
CA ALA A 150 47.90 -17.26 17.45
C ALA A 150 48.89 -18.38 17.82
N GLU A 151 49.77 -18.70 16.87
CA GLU A 151 50.75 -19.80 16.95
C GLU A 151 52.14 -19.23 17.21
N VAL A 152 52.60 -19.32 18.46
CA VAL A 152 53.79 -18.61 18.93
C VAL A 152 55.01 -19.52 19.00
N ALA A 153 56.06 -19.15 18.28
CA ALA A 153 57.34 -19.88 18.30
C ALA A 153 58.02 -19.87 19.68
N ALA A 154 58.82 -20.91 19.95
CA ALA A 154 59.62 -20.99 21.17
C ALA A 154 60.62 -19.81 21.26
N GLY A 155 60.62 -19.11 22.39
CA GLY A 155 61.46 -17.92 22.60
C GLY A 155 61.04 -16.65 21.88
N ALA A 156 59.89 -16.61 21.20
CA ALA A 156 59.37 -15.39 20.57
C ALA A 156 59.14 -14.27 21.59
N THR A 157 59.49 -13.03 21.20
CA THR A 157 59.40 -11.83 22.05
C THR A 157 58.21 -10.93 21.70
N ALA A 158 57.52 -11.18 20.59
CA ALA A 158 56.31 -10.47 20.20
C ALA A 158 55.39 -11.39 19.37
N GLU A 159 54.08 -11.12 19.39
CA GLU A 159 53.03 -11.79 18.62
C GLU A 159 51.86 -10.80 18.37
N THR A 160 51.11 -10.98 17.28
CA THR A 160 49.91 -10.17 17.01
C THR A 160 48.64 -11.02 17.05
N LEU A 161 47.71 -10.68 17.94
CA LEU A 161 46.36 -11.26 18.02
C LEU A 161 45.47 -10.62 16.96
N THR A 162 44.92 -11.43 16.06
CA THR A 162 44.00 -10.97 15.01
C THR A 162 42.60 -11.47 15.34
N PHE A 163 41.76 -10.57 15.85
CA PHE A 163 40.40 -10.90 16.27
C PHE A 163 39.44 -10.89 15.08
N ALA A 164 38.79 -12.03 14.87
CA ALA A 164 37.67 -12.18 13.95
C ALA A 164 36.38 -12.44 14.74
N PRO A 165 35.21 -11.95 14.30
CA PRO A 165 33.95 -12.27 14.97
C PRO A 165 33.51 -13.73 14.74
N ALA A 166 33.00 -14.39 15.78
CA ALA A 166 32.50 -15.76 15.72
C ALA A 166 31.14 -15.87 15.02
N SER A 167 30.40 -14.76 14.89
CA SER A 167 29.20 -14.68 14.04
C SER A 167 29.54 -14.62 12.55
N ALA A 168 28.55 -14.85 11.69
CA ALA A 168 28.54 -14.29 10.34
C ALA A 168 28.00 -12.85 10.36
N LEU A 169 28.14 -12.11 9.27
CA LEU A 169 27.54 -10.78 9.07
C LEU A 169 26.81 -10.70 7.73
N ILE A 170 25.59 -10.17 7.70
CA ILE A 170 24.95 -9.73 6.47
C ILE A 170 25.00 -8.20 6.42
N ASN A 171 25.56 -7.66 5.34
CA ASN A 171 25.38 -6.26 4.97
C ASN A 171 24.24 -6.15 3.97
N PHE A 172 23.14 -5.50 4.35
CA PHE A 172 22.09 -5.09 3.42
C PHE A 172 22.45 -3.72 2.83
N GLU A 173 22.98 -3.72 1.60
CA GLU A 173 23.17 -2.51 0.80
C GLU A 173 21.81 -2.17 0.16
N VAL A 174 21.06 -1.25 0.79
CA VAL A 174 19.73 -0.84 0.31
C VAL A 174 19.86 0.41 -0.55
N ALA A 175 19.46 0.30 -1.82
CA ALA A 175 19.35 1.40 -2.77
C ALA A 175 17.92 1.92 -2.85
N ASN A 176 17.79 3.24 -2.94
CA ASN A 176 16.54 3.90 -3.30
C ASN A 176 16.45 4.02 -4.84
N ASP A 177 15.74 3.09 -5.47
CA ASP A 177 15.43 3.12 -6.90
C ASP A 177 13.99 3.66 -7.15
N THR A 178 13.41 4.37 -6.17
CA THR A 178 12.17 5.15 -6.36
C THR A 178 12.48 6.49 -7.04
N SER A 179 11.44 7.09 -7.61
CA SER A 179 11.46 8.44 -8.19
C SER A 179 11.62 9.57 -7.17
N GLY A 180 11.48 9.30 -5.86
CA GLY A 180 11.51 10.34 -4.82
C GLY A 180 12.38 9.98 -3.60
N LYS A 181 12.18 10.70 -2.49
CA LYS A 181 12.83 10.36 -1.21
C LYS A 181 12.06 9.26 -0.48
N ILE A 182 12.80 8.36 0.18
CA ILE A 182 12.31 7.37 1.15
C ILE A 182 13.12 7.48 2.43
N SER A 183 12.51 7.18 3.57
CA SER A 183 13.17 7.15 4.89
C SER A 183 13.09 5.74 5.47
N ILE A 184 14.21 5.02 5.45
CA ILE A 184 14.29 3.65 5.96
C ILE A 184 14.40 3.69 7.49
N SER A 185 13.62 2.86 8.18
CA SER A 185 13.60 2.79 9.66
C SER A 185 13.98 1.42 10.22
N GLN A 186 13.75 0.33 9.47
CA GLN A 186 14.04 -1.03 9.92
C GLN A 186 14.24 -1.97 8.73
N ILE A 187 15.07 -3.00 8.89
CA ILE A 187 15.05 -4.20 8.05
C ILE A 187 14.73 -5.41 8.92
N SER A 188 13.81 -6.26 8.46
CA SER A 188 13.48 -7.55 9.06
C SER A 188 13.83 -8.67 8.09
N TYR A 189 14.38 -9.77 8.60
CA TYR A 189 14.74 -10.97 7.85
C TYR A 189 14.11 -12.19 8.52
N ALA A 190 13.14 -12.80 7.85
CA ALA A 190 12.35 -13.92 8.33
C ALA A 190 12.56 -15.17 7.46
N ALA A 191 12.44 -16.34 8.08
CA ALA A 191 12.53 -17.62 7.40
C ALA A 191 11.34 -18.51 7.81
N ASN A 192 10.72 -19.19 6.85
CA ASN A 192 9.82 -20.28 7.22
C ASN A 192 10.61 -21.39 7.95
N PHE A 193 9.95 -22.11 8.87
CA PHE A 193 10.54 -23.18 9.70
C PHE A 193 11.64 -22.79 10.72
N ASN A 194 11.75 -21.52 11.12
CA ASN A 194 12.68 -21.06 12.17
C ASN A 194 14.17 -21.38 11.89
N ALA A 195 14.60 -21.13 10.65
CA ALA A 195 15.96 -21.45 10.19
C ALA A 195 17.06 -20.72 10.98
N PHE A 196 16.83 -19.49 11.42
CA PHE A 196 17.79 -18.70 12.19
C PHE A 196 18.01 -19.22 13.61
N LYS A 197 19.11 -18.78 14.24
CA LYS A 197 19.59 -19.22 15.56
C LYS A 197 20.08 -18.00 16.35
N THR A 198 19.74 -17.90 17.63
CA THR A 198 20.11 -16.75 18.47
C THR A 198 21.31 -17.01 19.38
N THR A 199 21.66 -18.26 19.67
CA THR A 199 22.78 -18.60 20.57
C THR A 199 23.80 -19.49 19.88
N GLY A 200 25.08 -19.11 19.96
CA GLY A 200 26.21 -19.89 19.44
C GLY A 200 27.15 -20.31 20.57
N SER A 201 27.81 -21.46 20.40
CA SER A 201 28.91 -21.91 21.26
C SER A 201 30.16 -22.14 20.40
N TYR A 202 31.20 -21.35 20.61
CA TYR A 202 32.43 -21.38 19.81
C TYR A 202 33.50 -22.30 20.42
N ASN A 203 34.16 -23.08 19.56
CA ASN A 203 35.22 -24.01 19.92
C ASN A 203 36.53 -23.64 19.21
N PHE A 204 37.49 -23.11 19.96
CA PHE A 204 38.79 -22.70 19.43
C PHE A 204 39.61 -23.84 18.78
N ARG A 205 39.44 -25.09 19.23
CA ARG A 205 40.24 -26.23 18.72
C ARG A 205 39.78 -26.68 17.33
N GLU A 206 38.49 -26.52 17.05
CA GLU A 206 37.88 -26.87 15.78
C GLU A 206 37.67 -25.64 14.88
N GLN A 207 37.83 -24.44 15.44
CA GLN A 207 37.48 -23.15 14.81
C GLN A 207 36.03 -23.16 14.29
N SER A 208 35.14 -23.79 15.07
CA SER A 208 33.75 -24.08 14.74
C SER A 208 32.78 -23.43 15.72
N CYS A 209 31.54 -23.22 15.29
CA CYS A 209 30.45 -22.75 16.14
C CYS A 209 29.27 -23.71 16.08
N VAL A 210 28.74 -24.10 17.25
CA VAL A 210 27.50 -24.88 17.36
C VAL A 210 26.35 -23.92 17.66
N ALA A 211 25.40 -23.82 16.74
CA ALA A 211 24.25 -22.92 16.85
C ALA A 211 23.03 -23.61 17.51
N SER A 212 22.30 -22.84 18.32
CA SER A 212 21.12 -23.29 19.09
C SER A 212 20.08 -22.17 19.20
N ASN A 213 18.96 -22.42 19.88
CA ASN A 213 17.83 -21.50 20.06
C ASN A 213 17.23 -20.99 18.72
N PRO A 214 16.35 -21.78 18.08
CA PRO A 214 15.76 -21.42 16.78
C PRO A 214 14.82 -20.21 16.87
N THR A 215 14.88 -19.32 15.89
CA THR A 215 13.96 -18.16 15.73
C THR A 215 13.44 -18.05 14.30
N ALA A 216 12.22 -17.53 14.16
CA ALA A 216 11.57 -17.27 12.87
C ALA A 216 12.18 -16.07 12.13
N ALA A 217 12.61 -15.05 12.87
CA ALA A 217 13.05 -13.78 12.31
C ALA A 217 14.14 -13.11 13.16
N LEU A 218 14.86 -12.20 12.52
CA LEU A 218 15.82 -11.26 13.08
C LEU A 218 15.53 -9.87 12.48
N SER A 219 15.73 -8.79 13.23
CA SER A 219 15.58 -7.42 12.72
C SER A 219 16.73 -6.50 13.14
N VAL A 220 16.97 -5.48 12.30
CA VAL A 220 17.83 -4.34 12.63
C VAL A 220 16.99 -3.07 12.52
N THR A 221 16.80 -2.41 13.64
CA THR A 221 16.07 -1.15 13.77
C THR A 221 17.07 0.00 13.80
N LEU A 222 16.87 1.03 12.98
CA LEU A 222 17.76 2.19 12.95
C LEU A 222 17.37 3.15 14.08
N SER A 223 18.34 3.60 14.88
CA SER A 223 18.09 4.52 16.01
C SER A 223 17.48 5.86 15.57
N THR A 224 17.77 6.24 14.32
CA THR A 224 17.20 7.37 13.59
C THR A 224 16.93 6.90 12.16
N PRO A 225 15.75 7.19 11.57
CA PRO A 225 15.49 6.83 10.17
C PRO A 225 16.48 7.50 9.21
N VAL A 226 16.90 6.78 8.18
CA VAL A 226 17.84 7.27 7.16
C VAL A 226 17.06 7.64 5.90
N THR A 227 16.99 8.93 5.60
CA THR A 227 16.36 9.44 4.37
C THR A 227 17.35 9.39 3.21
N LEU A 228 16.96 8.71 2.12
CA LEU A 228 17.71 8.57 0.87
C LEU A 228 17.01 9.31 -0.26
N ALA A 229 17.75 10.06 -1.08
CA ALA A 229 17.33 10.52 -2.40
C ALA A 229 17.42 9.40 -3.45
N ALA A 230 16.85 9.61 -4.63
CA ALA A 230 16.89 8.64 -5.72
C ALA A 230 18.34 8.33 -6.13
N GLY A 231 18.69 7.05 -6.21
CA GLY A 231 20.03 6.54 -6.46
C GLY A 231 20.98 6.53 -5.25
N GLU A 232 20.59 7.09 -4.10
CA GLU A 232 21.37 6.97 -2.86
C GLU A 232 21.20 5.60 -2.21
N LYS A 233 22.15 5.25 -1.33
CA LYS A 233 22.23 3.94 -0.68
C LYS A 233 22.54 4.07 0.81
N THR A 234 22.11 3.08 1.59
CA THR A 234 22.56 2.88 2.98
C THR A 234 22.95 1.43 3.22
N ASN A 235 23.77 1.20 4.24
CA ASN A 235 24.17 -0.14 4.70
C ASN A 235 23.52 -0.44 6.05
N VAL A 236 22.91 -1.61 6.19
CA VAL A 236 22.32 -2.10 7.43
C VAL A 236 22.91 -3.47 7.76
N TYR A 237 23.55 -3.58 8.92
CA TYR A 237 24.40 -4.69 9.29
C TYR A 237 23.71 -5.63 10.28
N LEU A 238 23.37 -6.84 9.83
CA LEU A 238 22.78 -7.89 10.65
C LEU A 238 23.83 -8.97 11.01
N PRO A 239 24.39 -8.97 12.23
CA PRO A 239 25.16 -10.11 12.69
C PRO A 239 24.22 -11.30 12.93
N LEU A 240 24.68 -12.53 12.62
CA LEU A 240 23.90 -13.75 12.81
C LEU A 240 24.77 -14.92 13.26
N VAL A 241 24.22 -15.81 14.09
CA VAL A 241 24.93 -17.02 14.54
C VAL A 241 25.17 -17.90 13.32
N PRO A 242 26.36 -18.50 13.14
CA PRO A 242 26.67 -19.28 11.94
C PRO A 242 25.65 -20.40 11.73
N THR A 243 25.08 -20.49 10.53
CA THR A 243 23.94 -21.36 10.28
C THR A 243 23.86 -21.80 8.82
N THR A 244 23.27 -22.96 8.58
CA THR A 244 22.93 -23.43 7.23
C THR A 244 21.42 -23.47 7.11
N ILE A 245 20.89 -22.67 6.19
CA ILE A 245 19.48 -22.62 5.84
C ILE A 245 19.23 -23.70 4.79
N ALA A 246 18.25 -24.57 5.04
CA ALA A 246 17.97 -25.70 4.15
C ALA A 246 17.44 -25.24 2.78
N LYS A 247 17.64 -26.07 1.75
CA LYS A 247 16.96 -25.95 0.46
C LYS A 247 15.44 -25.85 0.64
N ASP A 248 14.78 -25.12 -0.24
CA ASP A 248 13.33 -24.92 -0.28
C ASP A 248 12.77 -24.13 0.94
N THR A 249 13.66 -23.55 1.76
CA THR A 249 13.29 -22.53 2.75
C THR A 249 12.95 -21.22 2.04
N GLU A 250 11.84 -20.60 2.42
CA GLU A 250 11.43 -19.26 1.99
C GLU A 250 12.02 -18.23 2.96
N LEU A 251 12.68 -17.22 2.40
CA LEU A 251 13.37 -16.15 3.08
C LEU A 251 12.72 -14.82 2.69
N THR A 252 12.12 -14.15 3.67
CA THR A 252 11.39 -12.89 3.49
C THR A 252 12.21 -11.75 4.08
N ILE A 253 12.63 -10.81 3.24
CA ILE A 253 13.27 -9.57 3.64
C ILE A 253 12.22 -8.47 3.55
N THR A 254 12.01 -7.72 4.63
CA THR A 254 11.10 -6.56 4.66
C THR A 254 11.89 -5.31 5.03
N VAL A 255 11.88 -4.31 4.16
CA VAL A 255 12.43 -2.97 4.40
C VAL A 255 11.28 -2.05 4.78
N THR A 256 11.28 -1.56 6.02
CA THR A 256 10.28 -0.61 6.52
C THR A 256 10.71 0.81 6.18
N THR A 257 9.83 1.54 5.48
CA THR A 257 10.03 2.93 5.08
C THR A 257 8.89 3.83 5.55
N ASP A 258 9.06 5.15 5.43
CA ASP A 258 7.99 6.15 5.57
C ASP A 258 6.81 5.91 4.60
N ARG A 259 7.07 5.36 3.41
CA ARG A 259 6.03 4.97 2.42
C ARG A 259 5.39 3.61 2.67
N GLY A 260 5.74 2.92 3.76
CA GLY A 260 5.28 1.56 4.07
C GLY A 260 6.37 0.50 3.94
N ALA A 261 5.97 -0.77 3.88
CA ALA A 261 6.89 -1.92 3.92
C ALA A 261 7.11 -2.50 2.51
N ALA A 262 8.35 -2.48 2.04
CA ALA A 262 8.76 -3.16 0.81
C ALA A 262 9.25 -4.58 1.15
N THR A 263 8.56 -5.61 0.64
CA THR A 263 8.87 -7.02 0.94
C THR A 263 9.42 -7.76 -0.28
N ILE A 264 10.54 -8.43 -0.10
CA ILE A 264 11.22 -9.28 -1.09
C ILE A 264 11.22 -10.72 -0.55
N ILE A 265 10.76 -11.67 -1.37
CA ILE A 265 10.69 -13.09 -1.00
C ILE A 265 11.62 -13.88 -1.92
N ASN A 266 12.58 -14.57 -1.33
CA ASN A 266 13.53 -15.45 -2.02
C ASN A 266 13.34 -16.89 -1.53
N VAL A 267 13.57 -17.88 -2.40
CA VAL A 267 13.59 -19.31 -2.01
C VAL A 267 15.02 -19.83 -2.12
N VAL A 268 15.47 -20.63 -1.16
CA VAL A 268 16.80 -21.25 -1.20
C VAL A 268 16.81 -22.39 -2.22
N GLU A 269 17.21 -22.10 -3.46
CA GLU A 269 17.26 -23.08 -4.55
C GLU A 269 18.48 -24.03 -4.48
N ALA A 270 19.56 -23.59 -3.83
CA ALA A 270 20.83 -24.31 -3.77
C ALA A 270 20.67 -25.70 -3.11
N ALA A 271 21.16 -26.75 -3.77
CA ALA A 271 20.97 -28.13 -3.33
C ALA A 271 21.55 -28.45 -1.94
N GLU A 272 22.61 -27.76 -1.55
CA GLU A 272 23.28 -27.89 -0.26
C GLU A 272 22.73 -26.93 0.81
N GLY A 273 21.78 -26.06 0.43
CA GLY A 273 21.30 -24.95 1.26
C GLY A 273 22.13 -23.67 1.10
N LEU A 274 21.86 -22.70 1.97
CA LEU A 274 22.58 -21.42 2.08
C LEU A 274 23.30 -21.36 3.43
N THR A 275 24.64 -21.40 3.42
CA THR A 275 25.46 -21.38 4.63
C THR A 275 26.04 -19.99 4.90
N PHE A 276 25.87 -19.54 6.15
CA PHE A 276 26.51 -18.36 6.70
C PHE A 276 27.59 -18.81 7.69
N GLU A 277 28.84 -18.81 7.24
CA GLU A 277 30.02 -19.16 8.06
C GLU A 277 30.44 -18.02 9.00
N GLY A 278 30.93 -18.37 10.20
CA GLY A 278 31.50 -17.42 11.15
C GLY A 278 32.76 -16.74 10.59
N GLY A 279 33.01 -15.49 10.99
CA GLY A 279 34.12 -14.69 10.50
C GLY A 279 33.99 -14.22 9.04
N LYS A 280 32.84 -14.47 8.38
CA LYS A 280 32.56 -14.01 7.01
C LYS A 280 31.44 -12.97 6.95
N ALA A 281 31.60 -12.00 6.05
CA ALA A 281 30.60 -10.98 5.74
C ALA A 281 30.00 -11.19 4.34
N TYR A 282 28.68 -11.09 4.22
CA TYR A 282 27.92 -11.36 3.00
C TYR A 282 27.15 -10.09 2.62
N THR A 283 27.39 -9.55 1.42
CA THR A 283 26.67 -8.35 0.97
C THR A 283 25.43 -8.74 0.16
N GLN A 284 24.25 -8.44 0.70
CA GLN A 284 22.98 -8.55 0.01
C GLN A 284 22.58 -7.17 -0.51
N LYS A 285 22.58 -7.01 -1.84
CA LYS A 285 22.07 -5.78 -2.48
C LYS A 285 20.55 -5.85 -2.56
N LEU A 286 19.89 -4.76 -2.20
CA LEU A 286 18.43 -4.60 -2.24
C LEU A 286 18.10 -3.30 -2.96
N SER A 287 17.07 -3.32 -3.79
CA SER A 287 16.56 -2.14 -4.51
C SER A 287 15.11 -1.92 -4.11
N VAL A 288 14.83 -0.77 -3.50
CA VAL A 288 13.47 -0.32 -3.21
C VAL A 288 13.01 0.56 -4.38
N SER A 289 12.17 0.00 -5.25
CA SER A 289 11.56 0.70 -6.40
C SER A 289 10.14 1.14 -6.11
N ASP A 290 9.60 2.03 -6.96
CA ASP A 290 8.20 2.46 -6.88
C ASP A 290 7.19 1.30 -7.09
N GLU A 291 7.63 0.13 -7.57
CA GLU A 291 6.77 -1.04 -7.75
C GLU A 291 6.37 -1.72 -6.42
N PHE A 292 7.12 -1.50 -5.34
CA PHE A 292 6.77 -2.03 -4.02
C PHE A 292 5.65 -1.25 -3.31
N PHE A 293 5.39 -0.01 -3.74
CA PHE A 293 4.39 0.89 -3.13
C PHE A 293 3.13 1.05 -3.98
N VAL A 294 2.86 0.10 -4.87
CA VAL A 294 1.72 0.14 -5.81
C VAL A 294 0.47 -0.48 -5.19
N GLU A 295 -0.58 0.32 -4.99
CA GLU A 295 -1.90 -0.27 -4.78
C GLU A 295 -2.48 -0.72 -6.14
N VAL A 296 -2.52 -2.03 -6.37
CA VAL A 296 -3.16 -2.62 -7.54
C VAL A 296 -4.66 -2.75 -7.28
N LEU A 297 -5.44 -1.88 -7.91
CA LEU A 297 -6.89 -1.85 -7.76
C LEU A 297 -7.54 -3.09 -8.38
N HIS A 298 -8.58 -3.61 -7.74
CA HIS A 298 -9.25 -4.83 -8.19
C HIS A 298 -9.93 -4.67 -9.57
N ALA A 299 -9.84 -5.70 -10.41
CA ALA A 299 -10.54 -5.73 -11.70
C ALA A 299 -12.08 -5.75 -11.56
N GLY A 300 -12.77 -5.50 -12.67
CA GLY A 300 -14.23 -5.64 -12.74
C GLY A 300 -15.04 -4.59 -11.96
N GLN A 301 -14.49 -3.40 -11.68
CA GLN A 301 -15.22 -2.29 -11.07
C GLN A 301 -15.36 -1.11 -12.04
N ASN A 302 -16.35 -0.25 -11.81
CA ASN A 302 -16.51 1.01 -12.54
C ASN A 302 -16.13 2.23 -11.72
N SER A 303 -16.13 2.08 -10.39
CA SER A 303 -15.73 3.13 -9.46
C SER A 303 -14.74 2.57 -8.45
N TYR A 304 -13.73 3.37 -8.15
CA TYR A 304 -12.68 3.05 -7.20
C TYR A 304 -12.68 4.08 -6.09
N ILE A 305 -12.87 3.62 -4.86
CA ILE A 305 -12.56 4.42 -3.68
C ILE A 305 -11.03 4.39 -3.56
N VAL A 306 -10.41 5.55 -3.37
CA VAL A 306 -8.97 5.65 -3.14
C VAL A 306 -8.71 6.62 -1.98
N LYS A 307 -7.77 6.27 -1.11
CA LYS A 307 -7.38 7.09 0.04
C LYS A 307 -5.97 7.64 -0.19
N PRO A 308 -5.75 8.96 -0.15
CA PRO A 308 -4.40 9.54 -0.12
C PRO A 308 -3.70 9.19 1.19
N ALA A 309 -2.37 9.15 1.18
CA ALA A 309 -1.59 8.98 2.40
C ALA A 309 -1.86 10.09 3.44
N GLU A 310 -1.91 9.71 4.73
CA GLU A 310 -2.29 10.61 5.83
C GLU A 310 -1.21 11.65 6.16
N ASP A 311 0.05 11.37 5.81
CA ASP A 311 1.19 12.28 5.92
C ASP A 311 1.28 13.28 4.75
N GLY A 312 0.42 13.14 3.74
CA GLY A 312 0.45 13.91 2.50
C GLY A 312 1.52 13.45 1.52
N SER A 313 2.10 12.26 1.67
CA SER A 313 2.97 11.66 0.64
C SER A 313 2.20 11.26 -0.62
N GLU A 314 2.92 11.10 -1.73
CA GLU A 314 2.35 10.61 -2.98
C GLU A 314 1.99 9.13 -2.88
N THR A 315 0.73 8.78 -3.12
CA THR A 315 0.24 7.40 -3.20
C THR A 315 0.08 7.00 -4.66
N TYR A 316 0.59 5.83 -5.03
CA TYR A 316 0.61 5.37 -6.42
C TYR A 316 -0.32 4.16 -6.65
N PHE A 317 -1.21 4.29 -7.63
CA PHE A 317 -2.26 3.32 -7.94
C PHE A 317 -2.10 2.74 -9.34
N MET A 318 -2.51 1.47 -9.50
CA MET A 318 -2.59 0.80 -10.80
C MET A 318 -3.99 0.23 -11.03
N MET A 319 -4.71 0.79 -12.01
CA MET A 319 -6.08 0.40 -12.36
C MET A 319 -6.12 -0.48 -13.62
N PRO A 320 -6.65 -1.71 -13.56
CA PRO A 320 -6.69 -2.62 -14.72
C PRO A 320 -7.73 -2.21 -15.76
N ILE A 321 -7.37 -2.32 -17.05
CA ILE A 321 -8.27 -1.94 -18.16
C ILE A 321 -9.25 -3.05 -18.60
N THR A 322 -9.29 -4.20 -17.90
CA THR A 322 -10.01 -5.43 -18.34
C THR A 322 -11.49 -5.19 -18.68
N ARG A 323 -12.13 -4.25 -17.98
CA ARG A 323 -13.53 -3.83 -18.20
C ARG A 323 -13.85 -3.50 -19.66
N VAL A 324 -12.88 -3.00 -20.41
CA VAL A 324 -12.99 -2.68 -21.84
C VAL A 324 -13.36 -3.93 -22.65
N ASN A 325 -12.61 -5.01 -22.49
CA ASN A 325 -12.86 -6.26 -23.21
C ASN A 325 -13.99 -7.09 -22.60
N GLU A 326 -14.26 -6.97 -21.29
CA GLU A 326 -15.49 -7.51 -20.68
C GLU A 326 -16.73 -6.93 -21.37
N TYR A 327 -16.72 -5.63 -21.71
CA TYR A 327 -17.82 -4.95 -22.38
C TYR A 327 -17.87 -5.20 -23.90
N TRP A 328 -16.80 -4.87 -24.62
CA TRP A 328 -16.79 -4.95 -26.09
C TRP A 328 -16.59 -6.37 -26.62
N GLY A 329 -16.00 -7.27 -25.83
CA GLY A 329 -15.84 -8.69 -26.14
C GLY A 329 -17.03 -9.55 -25.72
N GLY A 330 -17.77 -9.16 -24.68
CA GLY A 330 -18.96 -9.85 -24.21
C GLY A 330 -20.25 -9.11 -24.59
N GLU A 331 -20.61 -8.14 -23.76
CA GLU A 331 -21.93 -7.49 -23.71
C GLU A 331 -22.41 -6.87 -25.03
N VAL A 332 -21.51 -6.19 -25.76
CA VAL A 332 -21.82 -5.57 -27.06
C VAL A 332 -21.30 -6.40 -28.23
N SER A 333 -20.26 -7.22 -28.02
CA SER A 333 -19.63 -8.05 -29.06
C SER A 333 -19.18 -7.27 -30.31
N ASP A 334 -18.58 -6.09 -30.11
CA ASP A 334 -17.99 -5.26 -31.19
C ASP A 334 -16.46 -5.34 -31.19
N ALA A 335 -15.91 -6.07 -32.15
CA ALA A 335 -14.48 -6.27 -32.32
C ALA A 335 -13.70 -4.97 -32.62
N ASN A 336 -14.35 -3.93 -33.17
CA ASN A 336 -13.65 -2.68 -33.50
C ASN A 336 -13.22 -1.91 -32.25
N ASN A 337 -13.94 -2.08 -31.13
CA ASN A 337 -13.69 -1.41 -29.86
C ASN A 337 -12.95 -2.29 -28.84
N GLN A 338 -12.70 -3.56 -29.14
CA GLN A 338 -11.84 -4.43 -28.32
C GLN A 338 -10.36 -4.01 -28.40
N ILE A 339 -9.63 -4.29 -27.33
CA ILE A 339 -8.17 -4.24 -27.26
C ILE A 339 -7.63 -5.66 -27.48
N TYR A 340 -6.56 -5.80 -28.25
CA TYR A 340 -5.76 -7.02 -28.40
C TYR A 340 -4.33 -6.76 -27.90
N ASP A 341 -3.49 -7.79 -27.84
CA ASP A 341 -2.14 -7.71 -27.25
C ASP A 341 -1.19 -6.73 -27.97
N ASP A 342 -1.50 -6.35 -29.21
CA ASP A 342 -0.81 -5.34 -30.03
C ASP A 342 -1.53 -3.97 -30.08
N THR A 343 -2.72 -3.86 -29.49
CA THR A 343 -3.56 -2.66 -29.62
C THR A 343 -3.05 -1.54 -28.73
N LYS A 344 -2.51 -0.50 -29.37
CA LYS A 344 -2.10 0.75 -28.72
C LYS A 344 -3.31 1.47 -28.11
N TRP A 345 -3.15 1.93 -26.87
CA TRP A 345 -4.15 2.71 -26.14
C TRP A 345 -3.49 3.84 -25.34
N VAL A 346 -4.28 4.85 -24.99
CA VAL A 346 -3.88 5.99 -24.15
C VAL A 346 -4.97 6.33 -23.15
N ALA A 347 -4.59 6.66 -21.91
CA ALA A 347 -5.48 7.14 -20.85
C ALA A 347 -5.44 8.67 -20.72
N GLU A 348 -6.59 9.26 -20.40
CA GLU A 348 -6.71 10.69 -20.05
C GLU A 348 -7.69 10.91 -18.89
N ILE A 349 -7.44 11.96 -18.10
CA ILE A 349 -8.40 12.46 -17.09
C ILE A 349 -9.46 13.24 -17.86
N ILE A 350 -10.65 12.67 -17.96
CA ILE A 350 -11.79 13.27 -18.65
C ILE A 350 -12.27 14.51 -17.90
N TRP A 351 -12.36 14.41 -16.57
CA TRP A 351 -12.61 15.54 -15.67
C TRP A 351 -12.19 15.22 -14.24
N LYS A 352 -12.00 16.26 -13.42
CA LYS A 352 -11.84 16.19 -11.96
C LYS A 352 -12.44 17.42 -11.28
N ASP A 353 -12.80 17.30 -10.00
CA ASP A 353 -13.47 18.35 -9.21
C ASP A 353 -12.59 18.98 -8.11
N PHE A 354 -11.27 18.94 -8.30
CA PHE A 354 -10.25 19.45 -7.37
C PHE A 354 -9.03 20.02 -8.11
N ASP A 355 -8.45 21.09 -7.53
CA ASP A 355 -7.36 21.88 -8.10
C ASP A 355 -5.99 21.49 -7.52
N ALA A 356 -4.95 21.58 -8.38
CA ALA A 356 -3.60 21.08 -8.11
C ALA A 356 -2.88 21.73 -6.91
N GLU A 357 -3.32 22.90 -6.45
CA GLU A 357 -2.70 23.61 -5.32
C GLU A 357 -2.85 22.88 -3.97
N ASN A 358 -3.94 22.12 -3.80
CA ASN A 358 -4.22 21.36 -2.56
C ASN A 358 -4.31 19.85 -2.77
N LYS A 359 -4.64 19.43 -4.01
CA LYS A 359 -4.79 18.02 -4.40
C LYS A 359 -4.41 17.81 -5.84
N THR A 360 -3.52 16.85 -6.09
CA THR A 360 -3.16 16.50 -7.45
C THR A 360 -3.36 15.00 -7.67
N LEU A 361 -4.25 14.69 -8.62
CA LEU A 361 -4.26 13.41 -9.32
C LEU A 361 -3.56 13.66 -10.66
N VAL A 362 -2.49 12.92 -10.90
CA VAL A 362 -1.67 12.95 -12.12
C VAL A 362 -1.65 11.56 -12.73
N LEU A 363 -1.80 11.49 -14.05
CA LEU A 363 -1.51 10.27 -14.80
C LEU A 363 0.02 10.09 -14.85
N THR A 364 0.52 9.02 -14.24
CA THR A 364 1.95 8.78 -14.09
C THR A 364 2.62 8.54 -15.44
N GLU A 365 3.72 9.26 -15.69
CA GLU A 365 4.41 9.23 -16.97
C GLU A 365 4.83 7.80 -17.37
N GLY A 366 4.73 7.48 -18.67
CA GLY A 366 5.05 6.17 -19.23
C GLY A 366 4.07 5.03 -18.88
N LYS A 367 3.15 5.20 -17.92
CA LYS A 367 2.19 4.17 -17.46
C LYS A 367 0.73 4.45 -17.87
N ASN A 368 0.55 5.34 -18.84
CA ASN A 368 -0.76 5.77 -19.38
C ASN A 368 -0.85 5.68 -20.91
N VAL A 369 0.17 5.11 -21.53
CA VAL A 369 0.16 4.62 -22.90
C VAL A 369 0.61 3.17 -22.83
N GLY A 370 0.00 2.29 -23.62
CA GLY A 370 0.29 0.86 -23.54
C GLY A 370 -0.14 0.09 -24.78
N THR A 371 0.13 -1.21 -24.74
CA THR A 371 -0.19 -2.19 -25.77
C THR A 371 -0.55 -3.51 -25.10
N GLY A 372 -1.84 -3.78 -24.96
CA GLY A 372 -2.30 -5.11 -24.61
C GLY A 372 -3.51 -5.19 -23.68
N THR A 373 -4.04 -6.41 -23.58
CA THR A 373 -5.31 -6.72 -22.93
C THR A 373 -5.28 -6.73 -21.40
N ARG A 374 -4.06 -6.75 -20.81
CA ARG A 374 -3.81 -6.92 -19.38
C ARG A 374 -3.18 -5.70 -18.73
N ASP A 375 -3.04 -4.63 -19.49
CA ASP A 375 -2.38 -3.41 -19.04
C ASP A 375 -3.17 -2.71 -17.92
N LYS A 376 -2.49 -1.77 -17.27
CA LYS A 376 -3.03 -0.98 -16.17
C LYS A 376 -2.69 0.48 -16.39
N ILE A 377 -3.61 1.34 -15.98
CA ILE A 377 -3.47 2.79 -15.95
C ILE A 377 -2.80 3.15 -14.62
N GLY A 378 -1.61 3.76 -14.69
CA GLY A 378 -0.89 4.24 -13.52
C GLY A 378 -1.30 5.67 -13.15
N PHE A 379 -1.71 5.93 -11.92
CA PHE A 379 -1.93 7.30 -11.47
C PHE A 379 -1.38 7.55 -10.06
N THR A 380 -0.81 8.74 -9.88
CA THR A 380 -0.33 9.23 -8.60
C THR A 380 -1.37 10.17 -8.00
N LEU A 381 -1.60 10.02 -6.71
CA LEU A 381 -2.51 10.84 -5.92
C LEU A 381 -1.75 11.50 -4.76
N TYR A 382 -1.85 12.83 -4.70
CA TYR A 382 -1.37 13.66 -3.62
C TYR A 382 -2.55 14.46 -3.05
N ALA A 383 -2.70 14.50 -1.73
CA ALA A 383 -3.64 15.36 -1.05
C ALA A 383 -3.02 15.90 0.24
N ASN A 384 -3.21 17.19 0.54
CA ASN A 384 -2.88 17.70 1.86
C ASN A 384 -3.90 17.22 2.91
N ALA A 385 -3.49 17.18 4.18
CA ALA A 385 -4.32 16.68 5.28
C ALA A 385 -5.62 17.48 5.54
N ALA A 386 -5.78 18.67 4.95
CA ALA A 386 -6.97 19.50 5.10
C ALA A 386 -8.07 19.18 4.08
N ASP A 387 -7.75 18.47 3.00
CA ASP A 387 -8.65 18.29 1.87
C ASP A 387 -8.51 16.88 1.25
N GLN A 388 -9.12 15.86 1.87
CA GLN A 388 -8.95 14.44 1.48
C GLN A 388 -10.07 13.87 0.57
N TRP A 389 -11.00 14.69 0.06
CA TRP A 389 -12.16 14.21 -0.72
C TRP A 389 -12.28 14.79 -2.14
N GLY A 390 -12.59 13.97 -3.14
CA GLY A 390 -12.64 14.44 -4.53
C GLY A 390 -13.17 13.40 -5.51
N ASN A 391 -13.45 13.85 -6.73
CA ASN A 391 -13.89 13.00 -7.82
C ASN A 391 -13.07 13.29 -9.08
N ALA A 392 -12.69 12.22 -9.77
CA ALA A 392 -12.17 12.28 -11.12
C ALA A 392 -12.81 11.19 -11.98
N VAL A 393 -12.83 11.37 -13.30
CA VAL A 393 -13.13 10.30 -14.25
C VAL A 393 -11.93 10.15 -15.16
N ILE A 394 -11.40 8.93 -15.23
CA ILE A 394 -10.32 8.53 -16.14
C ILE A 394 -10.95 7.65 -17.22
N GLY A 395 -10.56 7.82 -18.48
CA GLY A 395 -10.95 6.91 -19.55
C GLY A 395 -9.80 6.64 -20.50
N ILE A 396 -9.99 5.66 -21.38
CA ILE A 396 -9.01 5.32 -22.42
C ILE A 396 -9.60 5.42 -23.82
N LYS A 397 -8.73 5.67 -24.79
CA LYS A 397 -8.98 5.59 -26.22
C LYS A 397 -7.99 4.64 -26.88
N LYS A 398 -8.28 4.18 -28.09
CA LYS A 398 -7.22 3.62 -28.95
C LYS A 398 -6.20 4.72 -29.26
N ALA A 399 -4.97 4.33 -29.55
CA ALA A 399 -3.93 5.26 -29.97
C ALA A 399 -3.41 4.91 -31.38
N ASP A 400 -2.97 5.92 -32.12
CA ASP A 400 -2.23 5.74 -33.37
C ASP A 400 -0.80 5.21 -33.10
N ASP A 401 -0.04 4.98 -34.16
CA ASP A 401 1.33 4.47 -34.01
C ASP A 401 2.27 5.39 -33.22
N ASN A 402 1.95 6.68 -33.13
CA ASN A 402 2.71 7.72 -32.42
C ASN A 402 2.21 7.95 -30.98
N GLY A 403 1.18 7.23 -30.53
CA GLY A 403 0.59 7.39 -29.19
C GLY A 403 -0.52 8.45 -29.09
N ASN A 404 -0.99 9.03 -30.20
CA ASN A 404 -2.08 10.01 -30.19
C ASN A 404 -3.44 9.31 -30.02
N PRO A 405 -4.39 9.82 -29.22
CA PRO A 405 -5.73 9.24 -29.10
C PRO A 405 -6.51 9.27 -30.42
N VAL A 406 -7.17 8.17 -30.76
CA VAL A 406 -7.99 7.98 -31.95
C VAL A 406 -9.38 7.46 -31.57
N GLY A 407 -10.41 8.11 -32.11
CA GLY A 407 -11.81 7.74 -31.89
C GLY A 407 -12.34 8.13 -30.52
N ASP A 408 -13.49 7.55 -30.18
CA ASP A 408 -14.18 7.77 -28.90
C ASP A 408 -13.60 6.90 -27.78
N TYR A 409 -14.02 7.17 -26.53
CA TYR A 409 -13.54 6.41 -25.38
C TYR A 409 -13.97 4.94 -25.48
N LEU A 410 -13.10 4.01 -25.12
CA LEU A 410 -13.46 2.59 -25.04
C LEU A 410 -14.15 2.29 -23.71
N TRP A 411 -13.66 2.87 -22.62
CA TRP A 411 -14.27 2.79 -21.29
C TRP A 411 -13.78 3.93 -20.41
N SER A 412 -14.45 4.10 -19.27
CA SER A 412 -14.13 5.12 -18.26
C SER A 412 -14.55 4.65 -16.87
N TRP A 413 -13.80 5.11 -15.87
CA TRP A 413 -13.93 4.77 -14.47
C TRP A 413 -14.00 6.02 -13.60
N HIS A 414 -14.80 5.99 -12.55
CA HIS A 414 -14.89 7.04 -11.54
C HIS A 414 -13.88 6.76 -10.41
N ILE A 415 -12.98 7.70 -10.17
CA ILE A 415 -12.07 7.69 -9.02
C ILE A 415 -12.69 8.58 -7.95
N TRP A 416 -13.13 7.97 -6.85
CA TRP A 416 -13.67 8.63 -5.67
C TRP A 416 -12.58 8.70 -4.61
N VAL A 417 -11.95 9.88 -4.50
CA VAL A 417 -10.97 10.17 -3.47
C VAL A 417 -11.71 10.42 -2.15
N SER A 418 -11.36 9.69 -1.09
CA SER A 418 -12.00 9.82 0.24
C SER A 418 -11.03 9.49 1.37
N ASP A 419 -11.37 9.94 2.57
CA ASP A 419 -10.78 9.63 3.88
C ASP A 419 -10.79 8.14 4.32
N VAL A 420 -11.27 7.22 3.49
CA VAL A 420 -11.59 5.84 3.89
C VAL A 420 -10.91 4.82 2.98
N ASP A 421 -10.30 3.80 3.58
CA ASP A 421 -9.53 2.78 2.86
C ASP A 421 -10.40 1.94 1.91
N ALA A 422 -9.92 1.75 0.68
CA ALA A 422 -10.60 0.98 -0.38
C ALA A 422 -10.86 -0.50 -0.02
N THR A 423 -10.02 -1.04 0.88
CA THR A 423 -10.03 -2.43 1.35
C THR A 423 -10.94 -2.65 2.57
N ALA A 424 -11.35 -1.58 3.26
CA ALA A 424 -12.16 -1.65 4.46
C ALA A 424 -13.65 -1.81 4.11
N GLU A 425 -14.03 -2.98 3.59
CA GLU A 425 -15.40 -3.32 3.21
C GLU A 425 -16.34 -3.37 4.44
N GLY A 426 -16.75 -2.19 4.92
CA GLY A 426 -17.56 -2.02 6.13
C GLY A 426 -17.52 -0.62 6.78
N THR A 427 -16.56 0.24 6.44
CA THR A 427 -16.38 1.58 7.05
C THR A 427 -17.49 2.57 6.71
N TYR A 428 -18.00 2.56 5.46
CA TYR A 428 -19.16 3.36 5.06
C TYR A 428 -20.49 2.79 5.54
N VAL A 429 -20.52 1.73 6.36
CA VAL A 429 -21.77 1.11 6.82
C VAL A 429 -22.32 1.88 8.02
N ASN A 430 -23.49 2.48 7.83
CA ASN A 430 -24.37 2.84 8.94
C ASN A 430 -25.56 1.87 8.99
N SER A 431 -25.98 1.49 10.20
CA SER A 431 -26.85 0.34 10.50
C SER A 431 -28.23 0.47 9.83
N THR A 432 -28.96 -0.61 9.50
CA THR A 432 -29.67 -1.43 10.50
C THR A 432 -30.26 -2.74 9.98
N ASN A 433 -30.21 -3.76 10.84
CA ASN A 433 -31.14 -4.88 10.98
C ASN A 433 -32.58 -4.64 10.45
N SER A 434 -33.30 -5.63 9.90
CA SER A 434 -33.22 -7.08 10.15
C SER A 434 -33.88 -7.93 9.06
N SER A 435 -33.61 -9.24 9.09
CA SER A 435 -34.16 -10.34 8.26
C SER A 435 -33.54 -10.62 6.88
N ARG A 436 -32.94 -9.64 6.17
CA ARG A 436 -32.29 -9.90 4.86
C ARG A 436 -30.91 -9.24 4.61
N GLY A 437 -30.40 -8.49 5.58
CA GLY A 437 -28.98 -8.13 5.65
C GLY A 437 -28.48 -7.10 4.63
N ALA A 438 -29.30 -6.11 4.26
CA ALA A 438 -28.88 -4.98 3.42
C ALA A 438 -28.29 -3.83 4.26
N TYR A 439 -27.23 -3.20 3.76
CA TYR A 439 -26.55 -2.05 4.38
C TYR A 439 -26.38 -0.93 3.37
N PHE A 440 -26.65 0.32 3.75
CA PHE A 440 -26.42 1.50 2.91
C PHE A 440 -25.05 2.13 3.20
N MET A 441 -24.46 2.77 2.20
CA MET A 441 -23.39 3.75 2.41
C MET A 441 -23.89 4.93 3.28
N ASP A 442 -23.01 5.49 4.10
CA ASP A 442 -23.29 6.68 4.93
C ASP A 442 -23.62 7.95 4.10
N ARG A 443 -23.09 8.04 2.87
CA ARG A 443 -23.17 9.20 1.96
C ARG A 443 -23.60 8.81 0.55
N HIS A 444 -23.79 9.79 -0.34
CA HIS A 444 -24.03 9.52 -1.76
C HIS A 444 -22.71 9.15 -2.47
N LEU A 445 -22.78 8.43 -3.59
CA LEU A 445 -21.63 8.07 -4.40
C LEU A 445 -20.98 9.33 -4.98
N GLY A 446 -19.68 9.51 -4.69
CA GLY A 446 -18.94 10.73 -5.04
C GLY A 446 -19.19 11.93 -4.12
N ALA A 447 -19.89 11.76 -2.99
CA ALA A 447 -20.01 12.80 -1.99
C ALA A 447 -18.67 13.06 -1.29
N LYS A 448 -18.39 14.32 -0.97
CA LYS A 448 -17.20 14.77 -0.24
C LYS A 448 -17.42 14.76 1.29
N SER A 449 -18.64 14.50 1.76
CA SER A 449 -18.94 14.30 3.19
C SER A 449 -20.17 13.40 3.40
N ALA A 450 -20.31 12.85 4.61
CA ALA A 450 -21.55 12.24 5.12
C ALA A 450 -22.31 13.16 6.09
N LYS A 451 -21.70 14.28 6.50
CA LYS A 451 -22.24 15.20 7.50
C LYS A 451 -23.27 16.12 6.86
N LYS A 452 -24.35 16.39 7.59
CA LYS A 452 -25.44 17.26 7.13
C LYS A 452 -25.10 18.74 7.23
N GLU A 453 -24.19 19.05 8.14
CA GLU A 453 -23.61 20.38 8.38
C GLU A 453 -22.80 20.87 7.16
N ASP A 454 -22.22 19.95 6.39
CA ASP A 454 -21.35 20.24 5.24
C ASP A 454 -22.14 20.52 3.94
N GLY A 455 -23.47 20.47 3.99
CA GLY A 455 -24.39 20.90 2.94
C GLY A 455 -24.11 20.25 1.58
N VAL A 456 -23.73 21.07 0.59
CA VAL A 456 -23.49 20.65 -0.80
C VAL A 456 -22.40 19.56 -0.92
N LEU A 457 -21.46 19.49 0.03
CA LEU A 457 -20.43 18.45 0.03
C LEU A 457 -21.01 17.04 0.24
N ALA A 458 -22.21 16.92 0.81
CA ALA A 458 -22.89 15.64 1.00
C ALA A 458 -23.69 15.15 -0.22
N GLU A 459 -23.98 16.03 -1.18
CA GLU A 459 -24.81 15.74 -2.36
C GLU A 459 -24.18 14.67 -3.27
N GLY A 460 -22.89 14.79 -3.60
CA GLY A 460 -22.22 13.84 -4.51
C GLY A 460 -22.71 13.91 -5.95
N LEU A 461 -22.46 12.85 -6.73
CA LEU A 461 -22.58 12.87 -8.19
C LEU A 461 -23.93 12.37 -8.69
N LEU A 462 -24.34 12.85 -9.86
CA LEU A 462 -25.56 12.45 -10.55
C LEU A 462 -25.29 11.32 -11.55
N TYR A 463 -26.23 10.38 -11.66
CA TYR A 463 -26.17 9.26 -12.60
C TYR A 463 -27.48 9.14 -13.38
N GLN A 464 -27.40 8.89 -14.69
CA GLN A 464 -28.56 8.46 -15.48
C GLN A 464 -28.78 6.95 -15.29
N TRP A 465 -30.03 6.50 -15.33
CA TRP A 465 -30.36 5.09 -15.07
C TRP A 465 -29.61 4.11 -15.98
N GLY A 466 -28.87 3.15 -15.43
CA GLY A 466 -28.15 2.15 -16.19
C GLY A 466 -26.88 2.66 -16.88
N ARG A 467 -26.34 3.81 -16.48
CA ARG A 467 -24.98 4.28 -16.85
C ARG A 467 -24.05 4.19 -15.66
N LYS A 468 -22.82 3.75 -15.92
CA LYS A 468 -21.72 3.76 -14.93
C LYS A 468 -21.15 5.17 -14.68
N ASP A 469 -21.33 6.08 -15.63
CA ASP A 469 -20.59 7.35 -15.68
C ASP A 469 -21.27 8.47 -14.89
N PRO A 470 -20.54 9.18 -14.00
CA PRO A 470 -21.08 10.30 -13.25
C PRO A 470 -21.12 11.63 -14.02
N PHE A 471 -22.06 12.47 -13.60
CA PHE A 471 -22.16 13.88 -13.92
C PHE A 471 -22.03 14.70 -12.63
N ILE A 472 -21.36 15.85 -12.68
CA ILE A 472 -21.28 16.77 -11.52
C ILE A 472 -22.68 17.38 -11.24
N GLY A 473 -23.02 17.51 -9.95
CA GLY A 473 -24.27 18.10 -9.45
C GLY A 473 -24.30 19.64 -9.47
N ALA A 474 -25.13 20.25 -8.61
CA ALA A 474 -25.48 21.68 -8.62
C ALA A 474 -24.30 22.64 -8.72
N ASN A 475 -23.22 22.30 -8.02
CA ASN A 475 -22.14 23.21 -7.70
C ASN A 475 -20.82 22.71 -8.30
N ALA A 476 -20.85 22.40 -9.60
CA ALA A 476 -19.63 22.46 -10.39
C ALA A 476 -19.00 23.84 -10.19
N THR A 477 -17.74 23.87 -9.74
CA THR A 477 -16.94 25.09 -9.73
C THR A 477 -16.96 25.72 -11.13
N THR A 478 -16.91 27.05 -11.18
CA THR A 478 -17.17 27.87 -12.38
C THR A 478 -16.19 27.65 -13.56
N THR A 479 -15.28 26.70 -13.43
CA THR A 479 -14.25 26.32 -14.40
C THR A 479 -14.68 25.21 -15.36
N TYR A 480 -15.65 24.34 -15.01
CA TYR A 480 -15.99 23.18 -15.86
C TYR A 480 -17.22 23.40 -16.75
N THR A 481 -16.98 23.53 -18.06
CA THR A 481 -18.05 23.71 -19.07
C THR A 481 -18.49 22.36 -19.62
N TRP A 482 -19.66 21.86 -19.23
CA TRP A 482 -20.20 20.61 -19.76
C TRP A 482 -20.57 20.71 -21.25
N PRO A 483 -20.39 19.64 -22.04
CA PRO A 483 -20.97 19.54 -23.38
C PRO A 483 -22.48 19.78 -23.34
N THR A 484 -23.01 20.42 -24.39
CA THR A 484 -24.45 20.62 -24.56
C THR A 484 -25.17 19.26 -24.57
N PRO A 485 -26.25 19.07 -23.78
CA PRO A 485 -27.03 17.85 -23.78
C PRO A 485 -27.51 17.49 -25.20
N VAL A 486 -27.34 16.21 -25.58
CA VAL A 486 -27.65 15.74 -26.94
C VAL A 486 -29.03 15.08 -26.96
N LYS A 487 -29.86 15.39 -27.96
CA LYS A 487 -31.19 14.76 -28.08
C LYS A 487 -31.05 13.31 -28.49
N PHE A 488 -31.93 12.45 -27.98
CA PHE A 488 -31.99 11.04 -28.33
C PHE A 488 -31.90 10.76 -29.84
N MET A 489 -32.68 11.49 -30.66
CA MET A 489 -32.71 11.30 -32.11
C MET A 489 -31.45 11.79 -32.83
N ASP A 490 -30.71 12.75 -32.26
CA ASP A 490 -29.48 13.26 -32.87
C ASP A 490 -28.35 12.22 -32.74
N VAL A 491 -28.46 11.30 -31.77
CA VAL A 491 -27.55 10.15 -31.58
C VAL A 491 -27.83 9.01 -32.57
N PHE A 492 -29.07 8.87 -33.08
CA PHE A 492 -29.47 7.76 -33.97
C PHE A 492 -30.06 8.25 -35.29
N THR A 493 -29.26 8.17 -36.35
CA THR A 493 -29.62 8.69 -37.67
C THR A 493 -30.68 7.87 -38.42
N THR A 494 -30.97 6.62 -38.02
CA THR A 494 -32.04 5.77 -38.59
C THR A 494 -32.64 4.81 -37.57
N GLU A 495 -33.94 4.49 -37.68
CA GLU A 495 -34.60 3.44 -36.88
C GLU A 495 -34.17 2.00 -37.24
N THR A 496 -33.41 1.83 -38.31
CA THR A 496 -33.15 0.53 -38.95
C THR A 496 -31.80 -0.09 -38.60
N GLN A 497 -30.91 0.64 -37.91
CA GLN A 497 -29.67 0.06 -37.38
C GLN A 497 -29.92 -0.61 -36.03
N GLY A 498 -29.67 -1.92 -35.98
CA GLY A 498 -29.92 -2.77 -34.82
C GLY A 498 -28.88 -2.61 -33.71
N TYR A 499 -29.06 -1.59 -32.87
CA TYR A 499 -28.39 -1.36 -31.57
C TYR A 499 -26.87 -1.05 -31.65
N PRO A 500 -26.26 -0.39 -30.64
CA PRO A 500 -26.76 -0.15 -29.27
C PRO A 500 -26.66 1.32 -28.76
N ALA A 501 -27.74 1.85 -28.18
CA ALA A 501 -27.67 3.14 -27.47
C ALA A 501 -26.78 3.15 -26.20
N ILE A 502 -26.48 1.96 -25.65
CA ILE A 502 -25.65 1.80 -24.46
C ILE A 502 -24.15 1.92 -24.76
N SER A 503 -23.71 1.61 -26.00
CA SER A 503 -22.31 1.76 -26.40
C SER A 503 -21.92 3.22 -26.55
N TYR A 504 -22.76 4.02 -27.21
CA TYR A 504 -22.61 5.48 -27.26
C TYR A 504 -22.51 6.08 -25.84
N ALA A 505 -23.32 5.59 -24.90
CA ALA A 505 -23.26 6.04 -23.51
C ALA A 505 -21.93 5.68 -22.79
N ALA A 506 -21.29 4.55 -23.14
CA ALA A 506 -19.97 4.16 -22.65
C ALA A 506 -18.83 4.94 -23.36
N GLN A 507 -19.00 5.25 -24.65
CA GLN A 507 -18.06 6.00 -25.49
C GLN A 507 -18.06 7.50 -25.22
N HIS A 508 -19.17 8.04 -24.70
CA HIS A 508 -19.33 9.46 -24.40
C HIS A 508 -19.74 9.69 -22.94
N PRO A 509 -18.83 9.43 -21.97
CA PRO A 509 -19.13 9.48 -20.54
C PRO A 509 -19.59 10.86 -20.04
N THR A 510 -19.17 11.95 -20.70
CA THR A 510 -19.58 13.32 -20.36
C THR A 510 -20.86 13.80 -21.05
N THR A 511 -21.37 13.05 -22.04
CA THR A 511 -22.55 13.48 -22.81
C THR A 511 -23.82 13.08 -22.08
N PHE A 512 -24.60 14.05 -21.62
CA PHE A 512 -25.93 13.80 -21.07
C PHE A 512 -26.94 13.58 -22.21
N ILE A 513 -27.54 12.39 -22.26
CA ILE A 513 -28.44 11.99 -23.35
C ILE A 513 -29.88 12.25 -22.93
N LEU A 514 -30.62 13.04 -23.71
CA LEU A 514 -32.01 13.39 -23.41
C LEU A 514 -32.97 12.23 -23.75
N ARG A 515 -34.21 12.30 -23.22
CA ARG A 515 -35.24 11.27 -23.36
C ARG A 515 -35.68 11.08 -24.81
N SER A 516 -35.85 9.82 -25.21
CA SER A 516 -36.63 9.45 -26.39
C SER A 516 -38.11 9.84 -26.20
N PRO A 517 -38.79 10.39 -27.23
CA PRO A 517 -40.24 10.61 -27.20
C PRO A 517 -41.06 9.33 -27.00
N GLU A 518 -40.51 8.17 -27.38
CA GLU A 518 -41.24 6.89 -27.38
C GLU A 518 -41.04 6.11 -26.08
N SER A 519 -39.80 6.01 -25.60
CA SER A 519 -39.45 5.18 -24.43
C SER A 519 -39.42 5.95 -23.11
N TRP A 520 -39.35 7.28 -23.16
CA TRP A 520 -39.15 8.17 -22.02
C TRP A 520 -37.85 7.91 -21.23
N ALA A 521 -36.93 7.15 -21.83
CA ALA A 521 -35.58 6.88 -21.37
C ALA A 521 -34.55 7.45 -22.36
N TRP A 522 -33.27 7.46 -21.98
CA TRP A 522 -32.18 7.81 -22.90
C TRP A 522 -31.81 6.68 -23.90
N MET A 523 -32.54 5.56 -23.88
CA MET A 523 -32.38 4.38 -24.74
C MET A 523 -33.69 4.00 -25.45
N ASN A 524 -33.65 3.25 -26.56
CA ASN A 524 -34.82 2.96 -27.39
C ASN A 524 -35.82 1.99 -26.72
N TYR A 525 -37.12 2.08 -27.05
CA TYR A 525 -38.16 1.21 -26.48
C TYR A 525 -38.00 -0.27 -26.87
N LYS A 526 -37.50 -0.57 -28.08
CA LYS A 526 -37.25 -1.94 -28.53
C LYS A 526 -36.12 -2.58 -27.72
N GLN A 527 -35.09 -1.81 -27.35
CA GLN A 527 -34.02 -2.31 -26.45
C GLN A 527 -34.60 -2.75 -25.11
N LEU A 528 -35.49 -1.93 -24.53
CA LEU A 528 -36.18 -2.25 -23.27
C LEU A 528 -37.10 -3.49 -23.35
N ALA A 529 -37.50 -3.92 -24.56
CA ALA A 529 -38.43 -5.02 -24.80
C ALA A 529 -37.74 -6.36 -25.16
N THR A 530 -36.46 -6.36 -25.56
CA THR A 530 -35.72 -7.57 -25.99
C THR A 530 -34.96 -8.31 -24.88
N ASN A 531 -35.22 -7.97 -23.61
CA ASN A 531 -34.98 -8.77 -22.40
C ASN A 531 -33.56 -9.26 -22.00
N ASP A 532 -32.50 -9.16 -22.80
CA ASP A 532 -31.16 -9.60 -22.38
C ASP A 532 -30.33 -8.52 -21.65
N VAL A 533 -29.96 -7.42 -22.32
CA VAL A 533 -28.95 -6.49 -21.78
C VAL A 533 -29.55 -5.38 -20.90
N THR A 534 -30.70 -4.83 -21.30
CA THR A 534 -31.38 -3.73 -20.56
C THR A 534 -32.23 -4.20 -19.39
N TYR A 535 -32.61 -5.49 -19.36
CA TYR A 535 -33.42 -6.08 -18.29
C TYR A 535 -32.59 -6.37 -17.04
N GLN A 536 -31.26 -6.26 -17.11
CA GLN A 536 -30.34 -6.46 -15.98
C GLN A 536 -29.64 -5.16 -15.53
N ALA A 537 -29.56 -4.12 -16.38
CA ALA A 537 -28.71 -2.93 -16.20
C ALA A 537 -28.52 -2.49 -14.73
N TRP A 538 -29.60 -2.15 -14.02
CA TRP A 538 -29.66 -2.07 -12.55
C TRP A 538 -30.90 -2.82 -12.01
N VAL A 539 -31.02 -4.13 -12.30
CA VAL A 539 -32.20 -4.93 -12.01
C VAL A 539 -31.78 -6.28 -11.42
N GLY A 540 -32.52 -6.74 -10.40
CA GLY A 540 -32.22 -7.99 -9.69
C GLY A 540 -31.18 -7.85 -8.58
N ASN A 541 -30.83 -8.97 -7.95
CA ASN A 541 -29.94 -8.99 -6.77
C ASN A 541 -28.44 -9.01 -7.10
N LYS A 542 -28.03 -8.72 -8.33
CA LYS A 542 -26.64 -8.84 -8.80
C LYS A 542 -26.05 -7.51 -9.23
N LYS A 543 -24.75 -7.35 -9.02
CA LYS A 543 -23.94 -6.25 -9.58
C LYS A 543 -23.65 -6.53 -11.06
N THR A 544 -23.83 -5.54 -11.93
CA THR A 544 -23.59 -5.67 -13.39
C THR A 544 -22.38 -4.85 -13.85
N ILE A 545 -22.02 -4.96 -15.14
CA ILE A 545 -21.01 -4.10 -15.77
C ILE A 545 -21.45 -2.62 -15.88
N TYR A 546 -22.73 -2.31 -15.66
CA TYR A 546 -23.29 -0.95 -15.70
C TYR A 546 -23.48 -0.35 -14.30
N ASP A 547 -23.21 -1.13 -13.26
CA ASP A 547 -23.33 -0.72 -11.87
C ASP A 547 -22.19 0.25 -11.52
N PRO A 548 -22.47 1.54 -11.22
CA PRO A 548 -21.45 2.53 -10.88
C PRO A 548 -20.90 2.38 -9.46
N CYS A 549 -21.37 1.46 -8.63
CA CYS A 549 -20.88 1.37 -7.25
C CYS A 549 -19.45 0.78 -7.21
N PRO A 550 -18.68 1.05 -6.14
CA PRO A 550 -17.39 0.41 -5.91
C PRO A 550 -17.49 -1.10 -5.62
N LYS A 551 -16.33 -1.77 -5.44
CA LYS A 551 -16.24 -3.17 -5.01
C LYS A 551 -17.00 -3.39 -3.69
N GLY A 552 -17.69 -4.52 -3.56
CA GLY A 552 -18.47 -4.85 -2.35
C GLY A 552 -19.74 -4.01 -2.17
N TRP A 553 -20.10 -3.19 -3.16
CA TRP A 553 -21.29 -2.35 -3.17
C TRP A 553 -22.01 -2.44 -4.52
N ARG A 554 -23.33 -2.23 -4.53
CA ARG A 554 -24.16 -2.24 -5.75
C ARG A 554 -25.31 -1.25 -5.67
N VAL A 555 -25.96 -0.96 -6.80
CA VAL A 555 -27.15 -0.10 -6.86
C VAL A 555 -28.26 -0.71 -5.98
N PRO A 556 -28.99 0.10 -5.20
CA PRO A 556 -30.05 -0.42 -4.33
C PRO A 556 -31.12 -1.19 -5.07
N VAL A 557 -31.59 -2.29 -4.51
CA VAL A 557 -32.85 -2.93 -4.94
C VAL A 557 -34.02 -2.43 -4.09
N GLN A 558 -35.22 -2.41 -4.67
CA GLN A 558 -36.48 -2.06 -4.03
C GLN A 558 -36.68 -2.73 -2.66
N GLN A 559 -36.19 -3.97 -2.51
CA GLN A 559 -36.31 -4.75 -1.28
C GLN A 559 -35.50 -4.13 -0.11
N ALA A 560 -34.35 -3.51 -0.38
CA ALA A 560 -33.53 -2.85 0.64
C ALA A 560 -34.23 -1.63 1.28
N PHE A 561 -35.16 -0.98 0.57
CA PHE A 561 -35.99 0.09 1.12
C PHE A 561 -37.27 -0.43 1.79
N GLY A 562 -37.76 -1.61 1.43
CA GLY A 562 -38.89 -2.26 2.12
C GLY A 562 -38.65 -2.43 3.62
N GLU A 563 -37.42 -2.76 3.99
CA GLU A 563 -36.98 -2.95 5.38
C GLU A 563 -36.84 -1.63 6.17
N THR A 564 -36.77 -0.47 5.49
CA THR A 564 -36.78 0.86 6.14
C THR A 564 -38.19 1.42 6.36
N GLY A 565 -39.23 0.60 6.16
CA GLY A 565 -40.64 0.99 6.26
C GLY A 565 -41.22 1.62 4.98
N VAL A 566 -40.44 1.69 3.89
CA VAL A 566 -40.92 2.18 2.58
C VAL A 566 -41.74 1.08 1.90
N ASN A 567 -43.08 1.16 1.92
CA ASN A 567 -43.91 0.22 1.16
C ASN A 567 -43.88 0.55 -0.35
N MET A 568 -42.81 0.14 -1.04
CA MET A 568 -42.63 0.29 -2.47
C MET A 568 -43.55 -0.63 -3.32
N THR A 569 -44.58 -1.26 -2.74
CA THR A 569 -45.54 -2.09 -3.49
C THR A 569 -46.72 -1.27 -4.02
N ALA A 570 -46.97 -0.08 -3.46
CA ALA A 570 -48.05 0.80 -3.92
C ALA A 570 -47.74 1.39 -5.32
N ASN A 571 -48.77 1.47 -6.16
CA ASN A 571 -48.79 2.21 -7.43
C ASN A 571 -49.42 3.60 -7.26
N ILE A 572 -49.30 4.20 -6.06
CA ILE A 572 -50.13 5.32 -5.65
C ILE A 572 -49.26 6.54 -5.30
N ALA A 573 -49.55 7.66 -5.95
CA ALA A 573 -49.04 8.98 -5.57
C ALA A 573 -49.82 9.53 -4.35
N THR A 574 -49.61 8.92 -3.19
CA THR A 574 -50.13 9.38 -1.89
C THR A 574 -48.97 9.52 -0.93
N SER A 575 -48.88 10.66 -0.24
CA SER A 575 -47.93 10.77 0.87
C SER A 575 -48.32 9.76 1.95
N THR A 576 -47.40 8.86 2.28
CA THR A 576 -47.54 7.95 3.41
C THR A 576 -46.65 8.46 4.53
N THR A 577 -47.22 8.77 5.69
CA THR A 577 -46.46 9.03 6.90
C THR A 577 -45.61 7.81 7.25
N MET A 578 -44.30 7.98 7.27
CA MET A 578 -43.33 6.92 7.49
C MET A 578 -42.92 6.88 8.95
N SER A 579 -43.06 5.75 9.63
CA SER A 579 -42.74 5.64 11.06
C SER A 579 -41.25 5.80 11.39
N ASN A 580 -40.36 5.55 10.41
CA ASN A 580 -38.92 5.41 10.63
C ASN A 580 -38.07 6.52 9.95
N TRP A 581 -38.71 7.47 9.27
CA TRP A 581 -38.05 8.54 8.52
C TRP A 581 -38.37 9.90 9.16
N THR A 582 -37.34 10.62 9.58
CA THR A 582 -37.46 11.93 10.25
C THR A 582 -36.96 13.04 9.33
N TRP A 583 -37.79 14.04 9.09
CA TRP A 583 -37.41 15.24 8.34
C TRP A 583 -36.48 16.13 9.17
N ASP A 584 -35.32 16.49 8.63
CA ASP A 584 -34.44 17.51 9.19
C ASP A 584 -34.82 18.88 8.61
N ALA A 585 -35.61 19.64 9.37
CA ALA A 585 -36.08 20.96 8.95
C ALA A 585 -34.97 22.01 8.82
N THR A 586 -33.76 21.76 9.37
CA THR A 586 -32.60 22.66 9.28
C THR A 586 -31.86 22.42 7.97
N TYR A 587 -31.49 21.17 7.71
CA TYR A 587 -30.66 20.79 6.56
C TYR A 587 -31.48 20.28 5.35
N LYS A 588 -32.80 20.32 5.43
CA LYS A 588 -33.77 19.96 4.36
C LYS A 588 -33.60 18.55 3.79
N GLY A 589 -33.09 17.63 4.60
CA GLY A 589 -32.88 16.23 4.24
C GLY A 589 -33.67 15.30 5.16
N TYR A 590 -33.62 14.00 4.89
CA TYR A 590 -34.27 13.00 5.72
C TYR A 590 -33.27 12.10 6.44
N THR A 591 -33.54 11.77 7.70
CA THR A 591 -32.79 10.78 8.45
C THR A 591 -33.62 9.51 8.62
N VAL A 592 -33.05 8.36 8.29
CA VAL A 592 -33.62 7.04 8.58
C VAL A 592 -32.55 6.20 9.28
N ASN A 593 -32.89 5.64 10.44
CA ASN A 593 -32.00 4.75 11.21
C ASN A 593 -30.58 5.31 11.47
N GLY A 594 -30.45 6.63 11.58
CA GLY A 594 -29.17 7.32 11.76
C GLY A 594 -28.44 7.73 10.47
N ILE A 595 -28.93 7.32 9.30
CA ILE A 595 -28.39 7.66 7.99
C ILE A 595 -29.12 8.89 7.44
N TRP A 596 -28.38 9.96 7.11
CA TRP A 596 -28.95 11.18 6.55
C TRP A 596 -28.89 11.19 5.01
N PHE A 597 -29.97 11.64 4.38
CA PHE A 597 -30.14 11.77 2.94
C PHE A 597 -30.27 13.27 2.59
N PRO A 598 -29.28 13.89 1.92
CA PRO A 598 -29.25 15.32 1.64
C PRO A 598 -30.34 15.76 0.66
N PRO A 599 -30.86 17.01 0.75
CA PRO A 599 -31.60 17.60 -0.36
C PRO A 599 -30.71 17.65 -1.60
N GLN A 600 -31.19 17.15 -2.73
CA GLN A 600 -30.43 17.26 -3.98
C GLN A 600 -31.37 17.19 -5.17
N THR A 601 -31.25 18.17 -6.05
CA THR A 601 -31.99 18.22 -7.31
C THR A 601 -31.27 17.44 -8.41
N GLY A 602 -32.03 17.00 -9.40
CA GLY A 602 -31.49 16.26 -10.53
C GLY A 602 -31.15 17.14 -11.73
N ARG A 603 -30.67 16.50 -12.79
CA ARG A 603 -30.69 17.04 -14.16
C ARG A 603 -31.89 16.47 -14.90
N ASN A 604 -32.76 17.33 -15.42
CA ASN A 604 -33.98 16.94 -16.12
C ASN A 604 -33.66 16.24 -17.45
N GLY A 605 -34.24 15.06 -17.68
CA GLY A 605 -33.98 14.22 -18.85
C GLY A 605 -34.59 14.72 -20.16
N ARG A 606 -35.45 15.73 -20.16
CA ARG A 606 -36.06 16.34 -21.36
C ARG A 606 -35.24 17.52 -21.87
N THR A 607 -34.74 18.36 -20.97
CA THR A 607 -34.07 19.63 -21.29
C THR A 607 -32.56 19.60 -21.01
N GLY A 608 -32.09 18.68 -20.18
CA GLY A 608 -30.73 18.67 -19.66
C GLY A 608 -30.44 19.82 -18.68
N ALA A 609 -31.47 20.59 -18.29
CA ALA A 609 -31.34 21.64 -17.29
C ALA A 609 -31.10 21.05 -15.90
N TYR A 610 -30.29 21.74 -15.10
CA TYR A 610 -30.14 21.45 -13.68
C TYR A 610 -31.28 22.09 -12.89
N GLY A 611 -31.92 21.35 -11.98
CA GLY A 611 -32.94 21.90 -11.08
C GLY A 611 -34.06 20.92 -10.72
N PRO A 612 -35.02 21.35 -9.88
CA PRO A 612 -36.20 20.55 -9.57
C PRO A 612 -37.06 20.33 -10.83
N ASP A 613 -37.78 19.20 -10.88
CA ASP A 613 -38.54 18.77 -12.06
C ASP A 613 -39.88 19.52 -12.20
N THR A 614 -39.81 20.83 -12.48
CA THR A 614 -40.94 21.78 -12.37
C THR A 614 -41.64 22.10 -13.70
N THR A 615 -41.35 21.38 -14.80
CA THR A 615 -41.79 21.81 -16.15
C THR A 615 -42.59 20.79 -16.97
N ASP A 616 -42.87 19.60 -16.44
CA ASP A 616 -43.80 18.64 -17.08
C ASP A 616 -45.26 18.79 -16.57
N ALA A 617 -45.71 20.05 -16.34
CA ALA A 617 -47.13 20.44 -16.19
C ALA A 617 -47.93 20.32 -17.52
N GLY A 618 -47.65 19.27 -18.30
CA GLY A 618 -48.23 18.96 -19.60
C GLY A 618 -49.53 18.14 -19.48
N THR A 619 -50.56 18.75 -18.89
CA THR A 619 -51.99 18.45 -19.10
C THR A 619 -52.57 17.05 -18.80
N ASP A 620 -51.84 16.06 -18.25
CA ASP A 620 -52.48 14.77 -17.87
C ASP A 620 -51.92 14.07 -16.61
N TYR A 621 -51.03 14.72 -15.88
CA TYR A 621 -50.60 14.29 -14.54
C TYR A 621 -50.86 15.44 -13.56
N GLN A 622 -51.40 15.11 -12.37
CA GLN A 622 -51.80 16.13 -11.40
C GLN A 622 -50.61 17.03 -11.02
N THR A 623 -50.85 18.33 -11.12
CA THR A 623 -49.92 19.42 -10.84
C THR A 623 -49.36 19.32 -9.43
N ILE A 624 -48.07 19.01 -9.31
CA ILE A 624 -47.27 19.18 -8.09
C ILE A 624 -46.79 20.65 -8.05
N ASP A 625 -47.74 21.59 -8.10
CA ASP A 625 -47.46 23.03 -8.28
C ASP A 625 -47.21 23.78 -6.95
N ASP A 626 -47.48 23.15 -5.79
CA ASP A 626 -47.30 23.77 -4.46
C ASP A 626 -46.31 23.02 -3.53
N LEU A 627 -45.82 21.85 -3.91
CA LEU A 627 -44.80 21.15 -3.14
C LEU A 627 -43.42 21.73 -3.50
N THR A 628 -42.88 22.56 -2.62
CA THR A 628 -41.46 22.97 -2.71
C THR A 628 -40.58 21.73 -2.64
N LEU A 629 -40.00 21.33 -3.78
CA LEU A 629 -39.12 20.17 -3.93
C LEU A 629 -37.79 20.37 -3.16
N GLN A 630 -37.86 20.21 -1.84
CA GLN A 630 -36.76 20.26 -0.89
C GLN A 630 -36.46 18.83 -0.42
N GLY A 631 -35.73 18.04 -1.20
CA GLY A 631 -35.33 16.70 -0.76
C GLY A 631 -34.54 15.90 -1.78
N SER A 632 -34.06 14.74 -1.35
CA SER A 632 -33.20 13.84 -2.13
C SER A 632 -33.95 13.12 -3.24
N VAL A 633 -33.20 12.59 -4.20
CA VAL A 633 -33.73 11.85 -5.34
C VAL A 633 -32.91 10.57 -5.55
N VAL A 634 -33.22 9.48 -4.85
CA VAL A 634 -32.38 8.26 -4.86
C VAL A 634 -32.92 7.20 -5.83
N TRP A 635 -32.01 6.67 -6.65
CA TRP A 635 -32.26 5.54 -7.55
C TRP A 635 -32.52 4.23 -6.81
N THR A 636 -33.54 3.47 -7.26
CA THR A 636 -33.81 2.10 -6.80
C THR A 636 -34.08 1.17 -7.98
N GLY A 637 -33.37 0.04 -8.01
CA GLY A 637 -33.57 -1.10 -8.91
C GLY A 637 -34.73 -2.00 -8.47
N GLN A 638 -35.12 -2.95 -9.31
CA GLN A 638 -36.38 -3.69 -9.17
C GLN A 638 -36.33 -4.82 -8.12
N GLY A 639 -37.44 -5.06 -7.40
CA GLY A 639 -37.74 -6.34 -6.74
C GLY A 639 -38.63 -7.23 -7.63
N SER A 640 -38.49 -8.56 -7.47
CA SER A 640 -39.18 -9.65 -8.20
C SER A 640 -40.45 -9.29 -9.01
N ALA A 641 -40.48 -9.70 -10.28
CA ALA A 641 -41.52 -9.36 -11.26
C ALA A 641 -42.98 -9.59 -10.78
N LEU A 642 -43.72 -8.50 -10.61
CA LEU A 642 -45.18 -8.52 -10.46
C LEU A 642 -45.87 -8.68 -11.84
N SER A 643 -47.12 -9.15 -11.84
CA SER A 643 -47.82 -9.68 -13.01
C SER A 643 -48.12 -8.67 -14.13
N LYS A 644 -48.35 -9.23 -15.34
CA LYS A 644 -48.62 -8.59 -16.64
C LYS A 644 -49.12 -7.14 -16.60
N GLY A 645 -48.37 -6.25 -17.25
CA GLY A 645 -48.85 -4.91 -17.60
C GLY A 645 -50.03 -4.91 -18.58
N TYR A 646 -50.75 -3.78 -18.64
CA TYR A 646 -51.78 -3.53 -19.65
C TYR A 646 -51.19 -3.71 -21.06
N TRP A 647 -51.97 -4.32 -21.98
CA TRP A 647 -51.59 -4.79 -23.32
C TRP A 647 -50.85 -6.14 -23.42
N GLY A 648 -50.59 -6.84 -22.31
CA GLY A 648 -50.20 -8.26 -22.34
C GLY A 648 -48.78 -8.56 -22.85
N THR A 649 -47.95 -7.53 -22.97
CA THR A 649 -46.51 -7.64 -23.25
C THR A 649 -45.73 -8.19 -22.04
N PRO A 650 -44.48 -8.67 -22.23
CA PRO A 650 -43.57 -8.93 -21.12
C PRO A 650 -43.41 -7.71 -20.21
N ASN A 651 -43.13 -7.95 -18.94
CA ASN A 651 -43.10 -6.91 -17.91
C ASN A 651 -41.97 -5.91 -18.12
N MET A 652 -42.27 -4.73 -18.66
CA MET A 652 -41.40 -3.56 -18.60
C MET A 652 -41.46 -2.95 -17.19
N SER A 653 -40.81 -3.63 -16.25
CA SER A 653 -40.88 -3.36 -14.82
C SER A 653 -40.42 -1.94 -14.42
N LEU A 654 -40.90 -1.51 -13.26
CA LEU A 654 -40.83 -0.13 -12.79
C LEU A 654 -39.52 0.16 -12.07
N VAL A 655 -38.62 0.90 -12.73
CA VAL A 655 -37.56 1.64 -12.01
C VAL A 655 -38.23 2.70 -11.15
N ARG A 656 -37.88 2.79 -9.87
CA ARG A 656 -38.48 3.75 -8.93
C ARG A 656 -37.43 4.74 -8.46
N VAL A 657 -37.86 6.00 -8.40
CA VAL A 657 -37.10 7.12 -7.84
C VAL A 657 -37.84 7.55 -6.58
N LEU A 658 -37.10 7.67 -5.48
CA LEU A 658 -37.63 8.17 -4.21
C LEU A 658 -37.45 9.69 -4.18
N TYR A 659 -38.56 10.43 -4.19
CA TYR A 659 -38.56 11.88 -4.00
C TYR A 659 -38.94 12.22 -2.56
N PHE A 660 -38.04 12.86 -1.84
CA PHE A 660 -38.34 13.39 -0.51
C PHE A 660 -38.86 14.82 -0.62
N THR A 661 -39.87 15.17 0.17
CA THR A 661 -40.47 16.51 0.23
C THR A 661 -40.76 16.87 1.68
N SER A 662 -40.93 18.15 2.02
CA SER A 662 -41.24 18.58 3.40
C SER A 662 -42.49 17.89 3.99
N ASP A 663 -43.42 17.47 3.13
CA ASP A 663 -44.73 16.97 3.51
C ASP A 663 -44.81 15.44 3.44
N GLY A 664 -43.69 14.77 3.14
CA GLY A 664 -43.53 13.32 3.13
C GLY A 664 -42.70 12.78 1.97
N LEU A 665 -42.52 11.46 1.95
CA LEU A 665 -41.96 10.74 0.80
C LEU A 665 -43.01 10.58 -0.30
N VAL A 666 -42.66 10.98 -1.52
CA VAL A 666 -43.42 10.71 -2.75
C VAL A 666 -42.71 9.60 -3.53
N ILE A 667 -43.29 8.40 -3.50
CA ILE A 667 -42.84 7.30 -4.36
C ILE A 667 -43.58 7.44 -5.69
N GLN A 668 -42.88 7.85 -6.77
CA GLN A 668 -43.48 7.84 -8.10
C GLN A 668 -43.27 6.48 -8.80
N PRO A 669 -44.33 5.67 -9.02
CA PRO A 669 -44.25 4.51 -9.91
C PRO A 669 -44.20 5.00 -11.35
N GLN A 670 -43.01 4.96 -11.97
CA GLN A 670 -42.80 5.40 -13.36
C GLN A 670 -43.36 4.38 -14.37
N VAL A 671 -44.69 4.23 -14.40
CA VAL A 671 -45.42 3.34 -15.34
C VAL A 671 -45.44 3.93 -16.76
N ARG A 672 -45.46 5.27 -16.86
CA ARG A 672 -45.16 6.08 -18.05
C ARG A 672 -44.58 7.41 -17.56
N GLY A 673 -43.33 7.74 -17.89
CA GLY A 673 -42.73 9.00 -17.41
C GLY A 673 -41.22 9.13 -17.61
N PRO A 674 -40.69 10.36 -17.56
CA PRO A 674 -39.34 10.72 -18.01
C PRO A 674 -38.18 10.34 -17.09
N GLY A 675 -38.46 9.78 -15.91
CA GLY A 675 -37.46 9.62 -14.85
C GLY A 675 -36.19 8.89 -15.27
N ARG A 676 -36.27 7.92 -16.20
CA ARG A 676 -35.12 7.10 -16.65
C ARG A 676 -34.02 7.90 -17.35
N ALA A 677 -34.35 9.06 -17.94
CA ALA A 677 -33.38 9.96 -18.56
C ALA A 677 -32.84 11.03 -17.59
N ASN A 678 -33.44 11.20 -16.41
CA ASN A 678 -32.98 12.17 -15.41
C ASN A 678 -31.62 11.73 -14.85
N GLY A 679 -30.74 12.70 -14.56
CA GLY A 679 -29.54 12.48 -13.76
C GLY A 679 -29.89 12.71 -12.30
N ASN A 680 -29.86 11.67 -11.48
CA ASN A 680 -30.21 11.74 -10.05
C ASN A 680 -29.06 11.16 -9.21
N PRO A 681 -28.89 11.57 -7.94
CA PRO A 681 -27.87 10.97 -7.08
C PRO A 681 -28.13 9.50 -6.79
N LEU A 682 -27.07 8.83 -6.38
CA LEU A 682 -27.08 7.41 -6.06
C LEU A 682 -26.43 7.19 -4.68
N ARG A 683 -27.01 6.30 -3.89
CA ARG A 683 -26.41 5.74 -2.68
C ARG A 683 -26.34 4.23 -2.85
N CYS A 684 -25.17 3.63 -2.68
CA CYS A 684 -24.99 2.20 -2.89
C CYS A 684 -25.39 1.38 -1.65
N ILE A 685 -25.64 0.07 -1.86
CA ILE A 685 -25.86 -0.92 -0.80
C ILE A 685 -24.92 -2.11 -0.90
N ARG A 686 -24.77 -2.85 0.21
CA ARG A 686 -24.18 -4.20 0.27
C ARG A 686 -25.17 -5.19 0.89
N HIS A 687 -25.15 -6.45 0.50
CA HIS A 687 -25.86 -7.54 1.17
C HIS A 687 -24.90 -8.56 1.79
N THR A 688 -25.20 -9.08 2.98
CA THR A 688 -24.36 -10.10 3.65
C THR A 688 -24.46 -11.53 3.09
N ALA A 689 -25.26 -11.77 2.05
CA ALA A 689 -25.63 -13.13 1.65
C ALA A 689 -25.25 -13.54 0.21
N GLU A 690 -24.92 -12.62 -0.70
CA GLU A 690 -24.77 -12.92 -2.15
C GLU A 690 -23.73 -12.07 -2.92
N ASP A 691 -22.96 -11.19 -2.27
CA ASP A 691 -21.94 -10.34 -2.92
C ASP A 691 -20.54 -11.01 -2.95
#